data_AF-A0A1F2S0J1-F1
#
_entry.id   AF-A0A1F2S0J1-F1
#
_cell.length_a   1.000
_cell.length_b   1.000
_cell.length_c   1.000
_cell.angle_alpha   90.00
_cell.angle_beta   90.00
_cell.angle_gamma   90.00
#
_symmetry.space_group_name_H-M   'P 1'
#
loop_
_entity.id
_entity.type
_entity.pdbx_description
1 polymer ?
#
loop_
_entity_poly.entity_id
_entity_poly.type
_entity_poly.pdbx_seq_one_letter_code
_entity_poly.pdbx_strand_id
1 'polypeptide(L)'
;MSIDLSSLRHVGIRVLAAPAAWSAYIVLPARGWGWLDGVPLGWFEAAALALVWWTWATGRHLPGMRVLAALAVAKLVLGAAFVDRGFVAQYYANDTWTPPAERSIEFRSQPFTWRDERLWFGSTGAPDLPLYFYNNVRWNYYQPTEPKRDRLAYSAEWTGFLRTDTASADATFYVDGGPGVSAELSVDGRPVIARDAALPRTGSVRVGAGWHALTVRVKAPYGSTRRFEAGEIVNGTRRPFDASRVSIRPVGAVRRVVDTTLRWTTGFVDAAILLWLGLLVLQRARHAARELRIGRLLWLVAIMEALWFAAPHIGRMTVLSGGNDWLMYEHLSRAIALGDPLLRQPGPGGGQGSPLYFQPLYPYFLALSHLSFGEGLFGAILVQRLLLVAAIGWAAAMTRHAFGQRAGWIALIGGGAFLYAKAGRWTNVLLSEPFFMPLLVGWAALLVALASGQPSWRQVGAAGVVGGIATLTRPTLLAAWPPILLLWWASLRSRRGGRYLTGLLIVLLAVVNLLTIRNWIVADRFIFSPTSFGPSLYAGNEPTRPLDEPPAGRAIVYERLGLDGNVRRVAEFALQAPGDFVRGLGNKALYTVGFFGWSGLDGGIGISWLYVGMWVLAGAGAIRILAASPAPLGPAVWLPAAGALSHAAAVVLVFPHGYTDRLIVPLYPLLIPYAAFAVEPVLPAFLLAAARLRGVPQLAAAWIRRHIIPIARPILRERRHWTYLAYTGAVIQWQQGLELLTALLLPATALAVARVTRHDLLHRLAAGAVWTAALTRVAMAGSQSAEALHDPLFWGLVAAAAVALSAATGRWPVVAMATAAVGGACTTTALLLLGFGGVDAS
;
A
#
# COMPACT_ATOMS: atom_id res chain seq x y z
N MET A 1 -3.71 -13.99 22.80
CA MET A 1 -4.07 -12.88 21.88
C MET A 1 -4.98 -11.88 22.60
N SER A 2 -4.47 -11.19 23.62
CA SER A 2 -5.26 -10.22 24.40
C SER A 2 -4.91 -8.81 23.95
N ILE A 3 -5.70 -8.25 23.03
CA ILE A 3 -5.85 -6.79 22.98
C ILE A 3 -6.79 -6.49 24.13
N ASP A 4 -6.22 -6.25 25.31
CA ASP A 4 -7.01 -5.92 26.48
C ASP A 4 -7.54 -4.49 26.33
N LEU A 5 -8.75 -4.36 25.77
CA LEU A 5 -9.44 -3.08 25.64
C LEU A 5 -9.72 -2.42 27.00
N SER A 6 -9.73 -3.20 28.09
CA SER A 6 -9.90 -2.64 29.44
C SER A 6 -8.64 -1.89 29.90
N SER A 7 -7.44 -2.29 29.43
CA SER A 7 -6.18 -1.60 29.72
C SER A 7 -6.14 -0.14 29.22
N LEU A 8 -7.00 0.23 28.27
CA LEU A 8 -7.12 1.61 27.79
C LEU A 8 -7.77 2.56 28.81
N ARG A 9 -8.47 2.05 29.83
CA ARG A 9 -9.18 2.88 30.82
C ARG A 9 -8.23 3.71 31.71
N HIS A 10 -6.98 3.28 31.86
CA HIS A 10 -5.99 3.91 32.76
C HIS A 10 -4.75 4.47 32.06
N VAL A 11 -4.78 4.65 30.74
CA VAL A 11 -3.66 5.30 30.04
C VAL A 11 -3.71 6.80 30.33
N GLY A 12 -3.12 7.21 31.45
CA GLY A 12 -2.90 8.62 31.75
C GLY A 12 -1.95 9.25 30.73
N ILE A 13 -2.04 10.57 30.54
CA ILE A 13 -1.18 11.34 29.62
C ILE A 13 0.31 11.03 29.85
N ARG A 14 0.71 10.79 31.11
CA ARG A 14 2.08 10.39 31.50
C ARG A 14 2.56 9.10 30.82
N VAL A 15 1.67 8.15 30.51
CA VAL A 15 2.01 6.87 29.85
C VAL A 15 2.35 7.08 28.38
N LEU A 16 1.83 8.14 27.76
CA LEU A 16 2.09 8.50 26.36
C LEU A 16 3.29 9.43 26.19
N ALA A 17 3.81 10.04 27.26
CA ALA A 17 4.91 10.98 27.18
C ALA A 17 6.20 10.35 26.60
N ALA A 18 6.50 9.11 26.97
CA ALA A 18 7.67 8.40 26.46
C ALA A 18 7.61 8.08 24.96
N PRO A 19 6.58 7.37 24.43
CA PRO A 19 6.48 7.17 22.99
C PRO A 19 6.35 8.49 22.22
N ALA A 20 5.70 9.52 22.78
CA ALA A 20 5.64 10.83 22.16
C ALA A 20 7.02 11.49 22.01
N ALA A 21 7.90 11.38 23.01
CA ALA A 21 9.28 11.90 22.92
C ALA A 21 10.11 11.15 21.87
N TRP A 22 9.98 9.82 21.80
CA TRP A 22 10.59 9.02 20.73
C TRP A 22 10.07 9.43 19.34
N SER A 23 8.75 9.54 19.18
CA SER A 23 8.13 9.98 17.93
C SER A 23 8.56 11.40 17.56
N ALA A 24 8.64 12.33 18.52
CA ALA A 24 9.10 13.69 18.26
C ALA A 24 10.51 13.71 17.68
N TYR A 25 11.47 12.98 18.27
CA TYR A 25 12.83 12.90 17.73
C TYR A 25 12.87 12.37 16.28
N ILE A 26 12.08 11.34 15.99
CA ILE A 26 12.00 10.72 14.67
C ILE A 26 11.32 11.64 13.65
N VAL A 27 10.23 12.31 14.03
CA VAL A 27 9.34 13.08 13.13
C VAL A 27 9.83 14.51 12.89
N LEU A 28 10.53 15.11 13.85
CA LEU A 28 10.98 16.50 13.72
C LEU A 28 11.89 16.66 12.50
N PRO A 29 11.56 17.57 11.57
CA PRO A 29 12.30 17.74 10.33
C PRO A 29 13.64 18.44 10.61
N ALA A 30 14.74 17.80 10.21
CA ALA A 30 16.06 18.39 10.12
C ALA A 30 16.80 17.71 8.98
N ARG A 31 16.70 18.28 7.77
CA ARG A 31 17.28 17.64 6.58
C ARG A 31 18.79 17.59 6.65
N GLY A 32 19.32 16.40 6.41
CA GLY A 32 20.73 16.12 6.61
C GLY A 32 21.07 15.65 8.03
N TRP A 33 20.08 15.48 8.89
CA TRP A 33 20.28 14.94 10.24
C TRP A 33 20.47 13.43 10.16
N GLY A 34 21.72 13.01 10.02
CA GLY A 34 22.10 11.60 10.13
C GLY A 34 21.31 10.70 9.17
N TRP A 35 20.52 9.78 9.73
CA TRP A 35 19.67 8.83 9.01
C TRP A 35 18.17 9.06 9.25
N LEU A 36 17.81 9.99 10.14
CA LEU A 36 16.43 10.27 10.53
C LEU A 36 16.14 11.74 10.20
N ASP A 37 15.85 12.03 8.93
CA ASP A 37 15.66 13.40 8.44
C ASP A 37 14.35 14.04 8.94
N GLY A 38 13.39 13.23 9.40
CA GLY A 38 12.09 13.69 9.88
C GLY A 38 11.02 13.67 8.80
N VAL A 39 10.04 14.57 8.90
CA VAL A 39 8.97 14.69 7.89
C VAL A 39 9.50 15.41 6.64
N PRO A 40 9.25 14.87 5.42
CA PRO A 40 8.51 13.64 5.11
C PRO A 40 9.25 12.37 5.54
N LEU A 41 8.54 11.48 6.24
CA LEU A 41 9.07 10.24 6.79
C LEU A 41 9.47 9.29 5.67
N GLY A 42 10.76 8.99 5.59
CA GLY A 42 11.29 7.92 4.77
C GLY A 42 11.00 6.54 5.34
N TRP A 43 11.57 5.52 4.70
CA TRP A 43 11.45 4.14 5.12
C TRP A 43 11.97 3.88 6.54
N PHE A 44 13.13 4.46 6.89
CA PHE A 44 13.77 4.22 8.17
C PHE A 44 12.98 4.87 9.32
N GLU A 45 12.52 6.09 9.12
CA GLU A 45 11.70 6.84 10.07
C GLU A 45 10.35 6.15 10.28
N ALA A 46 9.70 5.70 9.19
CA ALA A 46 8.45 4.96 9.25
C ALA A 46 8.61 3.64 10.05
N ALA A 47 9.68 2.88 9.77
CA ALA A 47 9.99 1.65 10.47
C ALA A 47 10.28 1.91 11.96
N ALA A 48 11.13 2.89 12.26
CA ALA A 48 11.46 3.27 13.64
C ALA A 48 10.21 3.70 14.41
N LEU A 49 9.35 4.53 13.80
CA LEU A 49 8.11 4.99 14.41
C LEU A 49 7.16 3.82 14.72
N ALA A 50 6.96 2.91 13.75
CA ALA A 50 6.13 1.72 13.96
C ALA A 50 6.69 0.83 15.08
N LEU A 51 8.01 0.65 15.15
CA LEU A 51 8.69 -0.14 16.18
C LEU A 51 8.64 0.51 17.57
N VAL A 52 8.70 1.84 17.67
CA VAL A 52 8.49 2.59 18.93
C VAL A 52 7.10 2.27 19.49
N TRP A 53 6.06 2.43 18.66
CA TRP A 53 4.69 2.19 19.08
C TRP A 53 4.41 0.72 19.39
N TRP A 54 5.00 -0.21 18.63
CA TRP A 54 4.92 -1.64 18.90
C TRP A 54 5.58 -2.01 20.24
N THR A 55 6.77 -1.48 20.50
CA THR A 55 7.53 -1.71 21.74
C THR A 55 6.76 -1.17 22.94
N TRP A 56 6.20 0.04 22.81
CA TRP A 56 5.34 0.63 23.84
C TRP A 56 4.04 -0.16 24.04
N ALA A 57 3.34 -0.58 22.99
CA ALA A 57 2.11 -1.37 23.11
C ALA A 57 2.36 -2.73 23.77
N THR A 58 3.56 -3.30 23.56
CA THR A 58 3.97 -4.57 24.17
C THR A 58 4.36 -4.41 25.64
N GLY A 59 5.06 -3.34 25.99
CA GLY A 59 5.69 -3.19 27.30
C GLY A 59 5.12 -2.12 28.23
N ARG A 60 4.36 -1.16 27.70
CA ARG A 60 3.89 0.10 28.31
C ARG A 60 4.97 0.99 28.93
N HIS A 61 6.24 0.64 28.74
CA HIS A 61 7.39 1.40 29.23
C HIS A 61 8.45 1.52 28.12
N LEU A 62 8.80 2.77 27.80
CA LEU A 62 9.90 3.14 26.92
C LEU A 62 10.88 4.03 27.71
N PRO A 63 12.15 3.63 27.85
CA PRO A 63 13.13 4.42 28.60
C PRO A 63 13.60 5.68 27.86
N GLY A 64 14.28 6.54 28.61
CA GLY A 64 15.02 7.75 28.18
C GLY A 64 14.22 8.83 27.45
N MET A 65 12.95 9.02 27.84
CA MET A 65 12.11 10.16 27.45
C MET A 65 12.86 11.51 27.55
N ARG A 66 13.58 11.77 28.65
CA ARG A 66 14.30 13.04 28.86
C ARG A 66 15.45 13.23 27.86
N VAL A 67 16.20 12.17 27.59
CA VAL A 67 17.31 12.19 26.63
C VAL A 67 16.79 12.49 25.23
N LEU A 68 15.74 11.78 24.80
CA LEU A 68 15.16 11.99 23.47
C LEU A 68 14.46 13.33 23.32
N ALA A 69 13.84 13.85 24.38
CA ALA A 69 13.32 15.22 24.37
C ALA A 69 14.45 16.25 24.23
N ALA A 70 15.56 16.09 24.94
CA ALA A 70 16.73 16.95 24.80
C ALA A 70 17.35 16.86 23.40
N LEU A 71 17.46 15.65 22.83
CA LEU A 71 17.97 15.43 21.48
C LEU A 71 17.02 15.97 20.41
N ALA A 72 15.71 15.92 20.64
CA ALA A 72 14.71 16.54 19.76
C ALA A 72 14.87 18.07 19.73
N VAL A 73 15.10 18.70 20.88
CA VAL A 73 15.43 20.13 20.96
C VAL A 73 16.77 20.42 20.27
N ALA A 74 17.80 19.61 20.51
CA ALA A 74 19.08 19.75 19.84
C ALA A 74 18.95 19.62 18.32
N LYS A 75 18.13 18.67 17.83
CA LYS A 75 17.82 18.47 16.42
C LYS A 75 17.19 19.71 15.78
N LEU A 76 16.26 20.36 16.49
CA LEU A 76 15.66 21.61 16.03
C LEU A 76 16.66 22.77 15.98
N VAL A 77 17.46 22.94 17.04
CA VAL A 77 18.41 24.06 17.14
C VAL A 77 19.58 23.90 16.16
N LEU A 78 20.21 22.72 16.14
CA LEU A 78 21.34 22.42 15.27
C LEU A 78 20.89 22.16 13.82
N GLY A 79 19.63 21.78 13.60
CA GLY A 79 19.01 21.63 12.29
C GLY A 79 19.17 22.86 11.39
N ALA A 80 19.13 24.06 11.98
CA ALA A 80 19.32 25.32 11.26
C ALA A 80 20.77 25.56 10.78
N ALA A 81 21.75 24.85 11.34
CA ALA A 81 23.16 24.99 10.97
C ALA A 81 23.54 24.19 9.72
N PHE A 82 22.74 23.18 9.35
CA PHE A 82 23.00 22.36 8.16
C PHE A 82 22.97 23.21 6.89
N VAL A 83 23.75 22.74 5.92
CA VAL A 83 23.81 23.32 4.58
C VAL A 83 22.79 22.61 3.71
N ASP A 84 21.98 23.40 3.01
CA ASP A 84 21.13 22.87 1.96
C ASP A 84 21.96 22.52 0.72
N ARG A 85 22.12 21.22 0.49
CA ARG A 85 22.82 20.59 -0.62
C ARG A 85 21.88 20.25 -1.77
N GLY A 86 22.41 20.15 -2.99
CA GLY A 86 21.66 19.84 -4.21
C GLY A 86 21.14 21.09 -4.93
N PHE A 87 20.09 20.90 -5.72
CA PHE A 87 19.50 21.89 -6.60
C PHE A 87 18.14 22.34 -6.11
N VAL A 88 17.82 23.60 -6.38
CA VAL A 88 16.44 24.09 -6.36
C VAL A 88 15.86 23.87 -7.75
N ALA A 89 14.72 23.18 -7.82
CA ALA A 89 14.07 22.81 -9.07
C ALA A 89 12.71 23.50 -9.22
N GLN A 90 12.46 24.06 -10.40
CA GLN A 90 11.15 24.47 -10.86
C GLN A 90 10.70 23.53 -11.96
N TYR A 91 9.56 22.87 -11.76
CA TYR A 91 8.97 22.00 -12.76
C TYR A 91 7.75 22.67 -13.39
N TYR A 92 7.56 22.42 -14.67
CA TYR A 92 6.47 22.95 -15.47
C TYR A 92 5.80 21.80 -16.20
N ALA A 93 4.48 21.82 -16.27
CA ALA A 93 3.69 20.83 -16.98
C ALA A 93 3.49 21.17 -18.47
N ASN A 94 4.54 21.74 -19.07
CA ASN A 94 4.68 22.06 -20.47
C ASN A 94 6.19 22.01 -20.81
N ASP A 95 6.54 21.96 -22.09
CA ASP A 95 7.93 21.89 -22.58
C ASP A 95 8.54 23.27 -22.92
N THR A 96 7.89 24.35 -22.47
CA THR A 96 8.28 25.74 -22.79
C THR A 96 8.69 26.57 -21.56
N TRP A 97 8.74 25.97 -20.37
CA TRP A 97 8.93 26.66 -19.08
C TRP A 97 7.92 27.81 -18.86
N THR A 98 6.75 27.72 -19.50
CA THR A 98 5.72 28.76 -19.37
C THR A 98 5.09 28.65 -17.97
N PRO A 99 5.04 29.75 -17.19
CA PRO A 99 4.42 29.75 -15.86
C PRO A 99 2.94 29.33 -15.88
N PRO A 100 2.40 28.86 -14.74
CA PRO A 100 3.06 28.75 -13.44
C PRO A 100 3.96 27.51 -13.33
N ALA A 101 5.03 27.64 -12.53
CA ALA A 101 5.73 26.47 -12.02
C ALA A 101 4.79 25.66 -11.10
N GLU A 102 4.92 24.35 -11.12
CA GLU A 102 4.09 23.44 -10.35
C GLU A 102 4.44 23.51 -8.85
N ARG A 103 3.45 23.26 -7.99
CA ARG A 103 3.63 23.33 -6.53
C ARG A 103 3.83 21.94 -5.93
N SER A 104 4.71 21.86 -4.93
CA SER A 104 4.93 20.67 -4.12
C SER A 104 4.25 20.71 -2.76
N ILE A 105 3.83 19.54 -2.29
CA ILE A 105 3.31 19.29 -0.94
C ILE A 105 4.43 19.25 0.11
N GLU A 106 5.65 18.89 -0.28
CA GLU A 106 6.80 18.88 0.62
C GLU A 106 7.37 20.29 0.82
N PHE A 107 7.32 21.13 -0.22
CA PHE A 107 7.90 22.48 -0.24
C PHE A 107 6.88 23.60 -0.34
N ARG A 108 5.74 23.46 0.36
CA ARG A 108 4.54 24.30 0.19
C ARG A 108 4.76 25.81 0.30
N SER A 109 5.71 26.22 1.14
CA SER A 109 6.04 27.62 1.42
C SER A 109 7.20 28.15 0.60
N GLN A 110 7.77 27.34 -0.29
CA GLN A 110 8.96 27.70 -1.08
C GLN A 110 8.54 28.18 -2.48
N PRO A 111 9.32 29.08 -3.10
CA PRO A 111 9.04 29.59 -4.46
C PRO A 111 9.43 28.59 -5.57
N PHE A 112 9.90 27.41 -5.18
CA PHE A 112 10.34 26.36 -6.08
C PHE A 112 9.47 25.12 -5.91
N THR A 113 9.46 24.26 -6.93
CA THR A 113 8.68 23.03 -6.93
C THR A 113 9.35 21.98 -6.06
N TRP A 114 10.65 21.72 -6.25
CA TRP A 114 11.32 20.60 -5.60
C TRP A 114 12.77 20.92 -5.25
N ARG A 115 13.38 20.08 -4.42
CA ARG A 115 14.83 20.08 -4.20
C ARG A 115 15.41 18.74 -4.60
N ASP A 116 16.18 18.74 -5.66
CA ASP A 116 16.83 17.52 -6.18
C ASP A 116 18.25 17.42 -5.64
N GLU A 117 18.53 16.33 -4.95
CA GLU A 117 19.88 16.04 -4.47
C GLU A 117 20.81 15.53 -5.56
N ARG A 118 20.27 15.14 -6.72
CA ARG A 118 21.03 14.61 -7.86
C ARG A 118 20.31 14.88 -9.17
N LEU A 119 21.06 15.00 -10.25
CA LEU A 119 20.51 15.09 -11.62
C LEU A 119 20.78 13.77 -12.37
N TRP A 120 20.09 12.72 -11.93
CA TRP A 120 20.17 11.38 -12.52
C TRP A 120 18.83 10.66 -12.31
N PHE A 121 18.05 10.55 -13.38
CA PHE A 121 16.66 10.10 -13.35
C PHE A 121 16.34 9.11 -14.47
N GLY A 122 15.40 8.19 -14.19
CA GLY A 122 14.74 7.34 -15.18
C GLY A 122 15.60 6.21 -15.77
N SER A 123 16.85 6.05 -15.36
CA SER A 123 17.64 4.85 -15.64
C SER A 123 17.37 3.75 -14.61
N THR A 124 17.74 2.50 -14.93
CA THR A 124 17.65 1.38 -13.98
C THR A 124 18.38 1.71 -12.67
N GLY A 125 17.69 1.57 -11.54
CA GLY A 125 18.20 1.93 -10.21
C GLY A 125 18.18 3.42 -9.86
N ALA A 126 17.93 4.32 -10.80
CA ALA A 126 17.74 5.75 -10.53
C ALA A 126 16.28 6.03 -10.10
N PRO A 127 16.05 7.10 -9.31
CA PRO A 127 14.71 7.58 -9.03
C PRO A 127 14.05 8.08 -10.31
N ASP A 128 12.73 8.16 -10.27
CA ASP A 128 11.98 8.78 -11.37
C ASP A 128 12.02 10.30 -11.24
N LEU A 129 11.78 11.02 -12.33
CA LEU A 129 11.54 12.47 -12.24
C LEU A 129 10.30 12.74 -11.38
N PRO A 130 10.34 13.66 -10.40
CA PRO A 130 9.27 13.92 -9.44
C PRO A 130 8.10 14.71 -10.05
N LEU A 131 7.48 14.17 -11.09
CA LEU A 131 6.38 14.79 -11.85
C LEU A 131 5.01 14.52 -11.19
N TYR A 132 4.96 14.48 -9.85
CA TYR A 132 3.77 14.09 -9.07
C TYR A 132 2.53 14.94 -9.38
N PHE A 133 2.73 16.19 -9.81
CA PHE A 133 1.65 17.07 -10.22
C PHE A 133 0.79 16.44 -11.32
N TYR A 134 1.33 15.58 -12.19
CA TYR A 134 0.55 14.87 -13.22
C TYR A 134 -0.60 14.03 -12.68
N ASN A 135 -0.62 13.72 -11.39
CA ASN A 135 -1.80 13.18 -10.71
C ASN A 135 -2.78 14.29 -10.33
N ASN A 136 -3.21 15.06 -11.33
CA ASN A 136 -4.23 16.09 -11.22
C ASN A 136 -5.28 15.87 -12.31
N VAL A 137 -6.55 16.16 -12.00
CA VAL A 137 -7.67 15.95 -12.92
C VAL A 137 -7.60 16.79 -14.20
N ARG A 138 -6.78 17.85 -14.26
CA ARG A 138 -6.51 18.56 -15.53
C ARG A 138 -5.84 17.70 -16.60
N TRP A 139 -5.28 16.55 -16.21
CA TRP A 139 -4.76 15.51 -17.09
C TRP A 139 -5.53 14.20 -16.94
N ASN A 140 -6.84 14.27 -16.73
CA ASN A 140 -7.71 13.11 -16.65
C ASN A 140 -7.92 12.47 -18.04
N TYR A 141 -6.83 12.05 -18.69
CA TYR A 141 -6.84 11.37 -19.99
C TYR A 141 -6.97 9.87 -19.78
N TYR A 142 -7.98 9.27 -20.41
CA TYR A 142 -8.27 7.84 -20.35
C TYR A 142 -8.88 7.29 -21.63
N GLN A 143 -9.28 8.14 -22.58
CA GLN A 143 -9.73 7.72 -23.89
C GLN A 143 -8.53 7.39 -24.79
N PRO A 144 -8.66 6.44 -25.73
CA PRO A 144 -7.54 6.05 -26.61
C PRO A 144 -7.00 7.18 -27.49
N THR A 145 -7.84 8.17 -27.83
CA THR A 145 -7.50 9.33 -28.64
C THR A 145 -6.85 10.46 -27.84
N GLU A 146 -6.91 10.39 -26.51
CA GLU A 146 -6.33 11.41 -25.63
C GLU A 146 -4.82 11.18 -25.41
N PRO A 147 -4.07 12.22 -25.00
CA PRO A 147 -2.65 12.09 -24.71
C PRO A 147 -2.34 11.03 -23.64
N LYS A 148 -1.32 10.21 -23.91
CA LYS A 148 -0.84 9.23 -22.92
C LYS A 148 -0.19 9.95 -21.74
N ARG A 149 -0.68 9.68 -20.53
CA ARG A 149 -0.29 10.41 -19.30
C ARG A 149 1.18 10.20 -18.89
N ASP A 150 1.73 9.03 -19.18
CA ASP A 150 3.15 8.71 -18.97
C ASP A 150 4.08 9.47 -19.94
N ARG A 151 3.53 10.03 -21.03
CA ARG A 151 4.27 10.72 -22.10
C ARG A 151 4.02 12.23 -22.15
N LEU A 152 3.36 12.81 -21.15
CA LEU A 152 3.06 14.24 -21.12
C LEU A 152 4.32 15.10 -21.11
N ALA A 153 4.25 16.21 -21.84
CA ALA A 153 5.34 17.15 -22.02
C ALA A 153 5.68 17.88 -20.72
N TYR A 154 6.95 17.91 -20.34
CA TYR A 154 7.42 18.63 -19.16
C TYR A 154 8.66 19.47 -19.46
N SER A 155 8.93 20.41 -18.58
CA SER A 155 10.22 21.09 -18.51
C SER A 155 10.59 21.31 -17.06
N ALA A 156 11.90 21.36 -16.81
CA ALA A 156 12.43 21.64 -15.49
C ALA A 156 13.64 22.57 -15.58
N GLU A 157 13.82 23.35 -14.54
CA GLU A 157 14.97 24.22 -14.35
C GLU A 157 15.55 23.97 -12.97
N TRP A 158 16.81 23.55 -12.94
CA TRP A 158 17.59 23.34 -11.73
C TRP A 158 18.62 24.44 -11.58
N THR A 159 18.66 25.03 -10.39
CA THR A 159 19.64 26.04 -10.02
C THR A 159 20.40 25.60 -8.77
N GLY A 160 21.71 25.81 -8.77
CA GLY A 160 22.57 25.47 -7.66
C GLY A 160 23.95 26.14 -7.79
N PHE A 161 24.85 25.81 -6.88
CA PHE A 161 26.23 26.27 -6.88
C PHE A 161 27.14 25.06 -6.83
N LEU A 162 27.97 24.90 -7.86
CA LEU A 162 28.97 23.85 -7.99
C LEU A 162 30.28 24.30 -7.33
N ARG A 163 30.88 23.42 -6.53
CA ARG A 163 32.21 23.65 -5.97
C ARG A 163 33.31 23.05 -6.85
N THR A 164 34.29 23.87 -7.18
CA THR A 164 35.53 23.47 -7.87
C THR A 164 36.72 23.67 -6.93
N ASP A 165 37.56 22.64 -6.77
CA ASP A 165 38.70 22.68 -5.85
C ASP A 165 40.01 23.13 -6.51
N THR A 166 40.13 22.99 -7.84
CA THR A 166 41.36 23.26 -8.58
C THR A 166 41.23 24.49 -9.48
N ALA A 167 42.03 25.52 -9.21
CA ALA A 167 42.09 26.75 -10.00
C ALA A 167 42.98 26.55 -11.24
N SER A 168 42.54 25.81 -12.26
CA SER A 168 43.16 25.85 -13.61
C SER A 168 42.60 24.85 -14.64
N ALA A 169 41.72 23.92 -14.26
CA ALA A 169 41.26 22.88 -15.18
C ALA A 169 40.07 23.34 -16.03
N ASP A 170 40.11 23.02 -17.32
CA ASP A 170 38.90 23.00 -18.16
C ASP A 170 37.95 21.94 -17.59
N ALA A 171 36.90 22.38 -16.90
CA ALA A 171 35.90 21.47 -16.37
C ALA A 171 35.01 21.02 -17.53
N THR A 172 35.01 19.72 -17.80
CA THR A 172 34.13 19.12 -18.80
C THR A 172 32.85 18.66 -18.14
N PHE A 173 31.73 19.15 -18.64
CA PHE A 173 30.38 18.78 -18.23
C PHE A 173 29.74 17.88 -19.28
N TYR A 174 28.74 17.12 -18.85
CA TYR A 174 27.89 16.36 -19.76
C TYR A 174 26.42 16.51 -19.41
N VAL A 175 25.59 16.36 -20.45
CA VAL A 175 24.16 16.17 -20.31
C VAL A 175 23.75 15.01 -21.21
N ASP A 176 22.94 14.12 -20.68
CA ASP A 176 22.41 12.94 -21.33
C ASP A 176 20.90 12.84 -21.06
N GLY A 177 20.15 12.37 -22.04
CA GLY A 177 18.70 12.32 -21.99
C GLY A 177 18.20 11.34 -23.04
N GLY A 178 17.06 10.71 -22.79
CA GLY A 178 16.51 9.79 -23.79
C GLY A 178 15.90 10.53 -24.99
N PRO A 179 15.38 9.78 -25.98
CA PRO A 179 14.84 10.34 -27.21
C PRO A 179 13.84 11.48 -26.97
N GLY A 180 14.01 12.58 -27.74
CA GLY A 180 13.16 13.78 -27.69
C GLY A 180 13.55 14.81 -26.63
N VAL A 181 14.37 14.44 -25.63
CA VAL A 181 14.78 15.36 -24.56
C VAL A 181 15.84 16.35 -25.07
N SER A 182 15.64 17.64 -24.78
CA SER A 182 16.60 18.72 -25.07
C SER A 182 16.97 19.41 -23.76
N ALA A 183 18.24 19.73 -23.61
CA ALA A 183 18.75 20.32 -22.38
C ALA A 183 19.88 21.31 -22.63
N GLU A 184 20.02 22.24 -21.71
CA GLU A 184 21.02 23.29 -21.67
C GLU A 184 21.69 23.29 -20.29
N LEU A 185 23.01 23.50 -20.28
CA LEU A 185 23.79 23.67 -19.07
C LEU A 185 24.59 24.96 -19.18
N SER A 186 24.49 25.82 -18.17
CA SER A 186 25.29 27.03 -18.04
C SER A 186 26.01 27.09 -16.70
N VAL A 187 27.20 27.68 -16.71
CA VAL A 187 28.05 27.91 -15.54
C VAL A 187 28.38 29.39 -15.48
N ASP A 188 28.07 30.05 -14.36
CA ASP A 188 28.19 31.50 -14.17
C ASP A 188 27.50 32.30 -15.29
N GLY A 189 26.33 31.82 -15.74
CA GLY A 189 25.56 32.41 -16.82
C GLY A 189 26.14 32.21 -18.22
N ARG A 190 27.29 31.53 -18.36
CA ARG A 190 27.88 31.20 -19.66
C ARG A 190 27.35 29.85 -20.14
N PRO A 191 26.77 29.74 -21.34
CA PRO A 191 26.30 28.47 -21.87
C PRO A 191 27.50 27.56 -22.16
N VAL A 192 27.50 26.36 -21.56
CA VAL A 192 28.53 25.34 -21.75
C VAL A 192 28.04 24.27 -22.73
N ILE A 193 26.76 23.93 -22.65
CA ILE A 193 26.09 22.97 -23.52
C ILE A 193 24.85 23.64 -24.10
N ALA A 194 24.81 23.80 -25.42
CA ALA A 194 23.71 24.45 -26.14
C ALA A 194 22.46 23.56 -26.27
N ARG A 195 21.29 24.20 -26.36
CA ARG A 195 19.96 23.58 -26.29
C ARG A 195 19.61 22.59 -27.42
N ASP A 196 19.96 22.90 -28.66
CA ASP A 196 19.24 22.33 -29.83
C ASP A 196 19.88 21.16 -30.56
N ALA A 197 21.11 20.77 -30.25
CA ALA A 197 21.68 19.60 -30.92
C ALA A 197 21.19 18.27 -30.25
N ALA A 198 21.52 17.11 -30.83
CA ALA A 198 21.25 15.77 -30.28
C ALA A 198 22.07 15.34 -29.02
N LEU A 199 21.43 14.74 -28.01
CA LEU A 199 22.07 14.14 -26.82
C LEU A 199 22.66 12.73 -27.13
N PRO A 200 23.71 12.25 -26.43
CA PRO A 200 24.42 12.88 -25.31
C PRO A 200 25.35 14.02 -25.75
N ARG A 201 25.64 14.95 -24.83
CA ARG A 201 26.54 16.08 -25.06
C ARG A 201 27.61 16.24 -24.00
N THR A 202 28.72 16.82 -24.41
CA THR A 202 29.77 17.32 -23.53
C THR A 202 30.13 18.74 -23.89
N GLY A 203 30.48 19.56 -22.90
CA GLY A 203 31.01 20.90 -23.11
C GLY A 203 32.01 21.24 -22.02
N SER A 204 33.05 22.00 -22.36
CA SER A 204 34.09 22.40 -21.41
C SER A 204 34.05 23.90 -21.17
N VAL A 205 34.26 24.31 -19.93
CA VAL A 205 34.41 25.72 -19.56
C VAL A 205 35.51 25.86 -18.53
N ARG A 206 36.28 26.93 -18.64
CA ARG A 206 37.32 27.26 -17.67
C ARG A 206 36.67 27.84 -16.42
N VAL A 207 36.80 27.14 -15.31
CA VAL A 207 36.29 27.53 -14.00
C VAL A 207 37.45 27.72 -13.03
N GLY A 208 37.38 28.77 -12.22
CA GLY A 208 38.35 28.97 -11.13
C GLY A 208 38.14 27.97 -10.00
N ALA A 209 38.93 28.06 -8.93
CA ALA A 209 38.54 27.42 -7.68
C ALA A 209 37.48 28.28 -6.99
N GLY A 210 36.45 27.66 -6.43
CA GLY A 210 35.40 28.37 -5.72
C GLY A 210 34.01 27.78 -5.94
N TRP A 211 33.00 28.66 -5.82
CA TRP A 211 31.61 28.33 -6.09
C TRP A 211 31.19 28.99 -7.40
N HIS A 212 30.60 28.19 -8.28
CA HIS A 212 30.13 28.62 -9.58
C HIS A 212 28.63 28.39 -9.67
N ALA A 213 27.88 29.40 -10.11
CA ALA A 213 26.45 29.25 -10.31
C ALA A 213 26.22 28.25 -11.44
N LEU A 214 25.38 27.26 -11.20
CA LEU A 214 25.08 26.18 -12.12
C LEU A 214 23.58 26.21 -12.42
N THR A 215 23.23 26.32 -13.69
CA THR A 215 21.85 26.22 -14.15
C THR A 215 21.74 25.13 -15.20
N VAL A 216 20.80 24.21 -14.97
CA VAL A 216 20.49 23.12 -15.90
C VAL A 216 19.02 23.25 -16.27
N ARG A 217 18.71 23.36 -17.56
CA ARG A 217 17.35 23.45 -18.08
C ARG A 217 17.08 22.27 -18.97
N VAL A 218 15.97 21.58 -18.75
CA VAL A 218 15.50 20.49 -19.63
C VAL A 218 14.09 20.75 -20.12
N LYS A 219 13.83 20.40 -21.37
CA LYS A 219 12.48 20.23 -21.90
C LYS A 219 12.36 18.85 -22.52
N ALA A 220 11.17 18.29 -22.40
CA ALA A 220 10.79 17.03 -22.96
C ALA A 220 9.41 17.22 -23.60
N PRO A 221 9.31 17.35 -24.94
CA PRO A 221 8.03 17.41 -25.63
C PRO A 221 7.24 16.12 -25.45
N TYR A 222 5.95 16.15 -25.82
CA TYR A 222 5.09 14.98 -25.73
C TYR A 222 5.71 13.77 -26.44
N GLY A 223 5.64 12.59 -25.81
CA GLY A 223 6.21 11.35 -26.34
C GLY A 223 7.66 11.09 -25.93
N SER A 224 8.35 12.09 -25.37
CA SER A 224 9.74 11.93 -24.90
C SER A 224 9.84 11.00 -23.69
N THR A 225 11.01 10.40 -23.51
CA THR A 225 11.30 9.62 -22.30
C THR A 225 11.51 10.51 -21.07
N ARG A 226 11.41 9.92 -19.88
CA ARG A 226 11.70 10.58 -18.60
C ARG A 226 13.11 10.32 -18.08
N ARG A 227 14.02 9.88 -18.96
CA ARG A 227 15.43 9.67 -18.62
C ARG A 227 16.20 10.96 -18.81
N PHE A 228 16.89 11.39 -17.77
CA PHE A 228 17.71 12.60 -17.77
C PHE A 228 18.90 12.45 -16.81
N GLU A 229 20.08 12.87 -17.23
CA GLU A 229 21.29 12.85 -16.44
C GLU A 229 22.17 14.06 -16.79
N ALA A 230 22.73 14.72 -15.79
CA ALA A 230 23.68 15.81 -15.98
C ALA A 230 24.80 15.71 -14.93
N GLY A 231 26.03 16.03 -15.32
CA GLY A 231 27.17 15.92 -14.42
C GLY A 231 28.48 16.43 -15.00
N GLU A 232 29.57 15.97 -14.39
CA GLU A 232 30.95 16.28 -14.78
C GLU A 232 31.65 15.04 -15.35
N ILE A 233 32.61 15.25 -16.23
CA ILE A 233 33.54 14.22 -16.66
C ILE A 233 34.86 14.46 -15.91
N VAL A 234 35.16 13.58 -14.96
CA VAL A 234 36.39 13.64 -14.17
C VAL A 234 37.25 12.44 -14.54
N ASN A 235 38.42 12.69 -15.12
CA ASN A 235 39.34 11.65 -15.60
C ASN A 235 38.65 10.65 -16.54
N GLY A 236 37.87 11.16 -17.50
CA GLY A 236 37.11 10.34 -18.45
C GLY A 236 35.88 9.62 -17.87
N THR A 237 35.65 9.69 -16.56
CA THR A 237 34.50 9.06 -15.91
C THR A 237 33.36 10.06 -15.73
N ARG A 238 32.17 9.71 -16.22
CA ARG A 238 30.93 10.48 -15.96
C ARG A 238 30.57 10.38 -14.48
N ARG A 239 30.40 11.53 -13.84
CA ARG A 239 29.94 11.65 -12.45
C ARG A 239 28.71 12.56 -12.45
N PRO A 240 27.51 12.00 -12.26
CA PRO A 240 26.30 12.81 -12.17
C PRO A 240 26.43 13.85 -11.07
N PHE A 241 25.83 15.02 -11.25
CA PHE A 241 25.75 16.00 -10.18
C PHE A 241 25.00 15.40 -9.00
N ASP A 242 25.56 15.60 -7.80
CA ASP A 242 24.95 15.19 -6.54
C ASP A 242 25.15 16.24 -5.44
N ALA A 243 24.50 15.99 -4.31
CA ALA A 243 24.52 16.81 -3.11
C ALA A 243 25.91 16.90 -2.45
N SER A 244 26.91 16.13 -2.88
CA SER A 244 28.28 16.26 -2.35
C SER A 244 29.04 17.43 -2.97
N ARG A 245 28.73 17.81 -4.22
CA ARG A 245 29.42 18.89 -4.95
C ARG A 245 28.57 20.14 -5.18
N VAL A 246 27.25 19.99 -5.17
CA VAL A 246 26.31 21.10 -5.43
C VAL A 246 25.59 21.52 -4.16
N SER A 247 25.43 22.82 -3.98
CA SER A 247 24.67 23.41 -2.88
C SER A 247 23.71 24.49 -3.38
N ILE A 248 22.65 24.77 -2.61
CA ILE A 248 21.65 25.78 -3.00
C ILE A 248 22.21 27.20 -2.92
N ARG A 249 23.25 27.42 -2.10
CA ARG A 249 23.92 28.72 -1.90
C ARG A 249 25.41 28.50 -1.69
N PRO A 250 26.28 29.44 -2.07
CA PRO A 250 27.71 29.35 -1.76
C PRO A 250 27.95 29.16 -0.27
N VAL A 251 28.84 28.24 0.09
CA VAL A 251 29.13 27.88 1.48
C VAL A 251 30.60 28.10 1.80
N GLY A 252 30.88 28.91 2.81
CA GLY A 252 32.25 29.10 3.31
C GLY A 252 32.89 27.80 3.82
N ALA A 253 34.23 27.72 3.77
CA ALA A 253 34.97 26.53 4.16
C ALA A 253 34.64 26.06 5.60
N VAL A 254 34.59 26.99 6.55
CA VAL A 254 34.26 26.70 7.96
C VAL A 254 32.87 26.09 8.09
N ARG A 255 31.85 26.69 7.47
CA ARG A 255 30.47 26.16 7.53
C ARG A 255 30.35 24.77 6.91
N ARG A 256 31.12 24.46 5.86
CA ARG A 256 31.17 23.10 5.31
C ARG A 256 31.79 22.09 6.26
N VAL A 257 32.88 22.47 6.93
CA VAL A 257 33.51 21.61 7.95
C VAL A 257 32.49 21.35 9.07
N VAL A 258 31.83 22.40 9.57
CA VAL A 258 30.76 22.28 10.58
C VAL A 258 29.62 21.37 10.10
N ASP A 259 29.07 21.61 8.90
CA ASP A 259 28.01 20.77 8.32
C ASP A 259 28.45 19.30 8.19
N THR A 260 29.68 19.05 7.73
CA THR A 260 30.22 17.70 7.60
C THR A 260 30.36 17.04 8.98
N THR A 261 30.99 17.72 9.94
CA THR A 261 31.16 17.22 11.30
C THR A 261 29.79 16.95 11.96
N LEU A 262 28.84 17.87 11.84
CA LEU A 262 27.48 17.69 12.37
C LEU A 262 26.81 16.47 11.75
N ARG A 263 26.82 16.30 10.42
CA ARG A 263 26.23 15.12 9.75
C ARG A 263 26.81 13.80 10.25
N TRP A 264 28.13 13.74 10.42
CA TRP A 264 28.78 12.57 11.00
C TRP A 264 28.34 12.32 12.44
N THR A 265 28.41 13.35 13.29
CA THR A 265 28.02 13.25 14.71
C THR A 265 26.56 12.84 14.86
N THR A 266 25.64 13.46 14.12
CA THR A 266 24.21 13.13 14.18
C THR A 266 23.92 11.76 13.60
N GLY A 267 24.66 11.33 12.57
CA GLY A 267 24.60 9.95 12.07
C GLY A 267 24.98 8.92 13.14
N PHE A 268 26.01 9.18 13.94
CA PHE A 268 26.35 8.33 15.09
C PHE A 268 25.26 8.34 16.17
N VAL A 269 24.66 9.50 16.45
CA VAL A 269 23.54 9.62 17.39
C VAL A 269 22.33 8.80 16.92
N ASP A 270 21.94 8.93 15.65
CA ASP A 270 20.85 8.14 15.07
C ASP A 270 21.13 6.64 15.09
N ALA A 271 22.34 6.23 14.72
CA ALA A 271 22.76 4.84 14.79
C ALA A 271 22.65 4.30 16.22
N ALA A 272 23.08 5.07 17.24
CA ALA A 272 22.97 4.69 18.64
C ALA A 272 21.50 4.58 19.10
N ILE A 273 20.64 5.52 18.69
CA ILE A 273 19.21 5.51 19.02
C ILE A 273 18.50 4.33 18.35
N LEU A 274 18.78 4.07 17.08
CA LEU A 274 18.21 2.94 16.33
C LEU A 274 18.70 1.60 16.88
N LEU A 275 19.97 1.49 17.26
CA LEU A 275 20.50 0.31 17.95
C LEU A 275 19.79 0.10 19.29
N TRP A 276 19.61 1.18 20.07
CA TRP A 276 18.91 1.13 21.35
C TRP A 276 17.45 0.69 21.18
N LEU A 277 16.74 1.25 20.19
CA LEU A 277 15.40 0.83 19.82
C LEU A 277 15.38 -0.65 19.39
N GLY A 278 16.33 -1.08 18.56
CA GLY A 278 16.46 -2.47 18.12
C GLY A 278 16.65 -3.45 19.28
N LEU A 279 17.47 -3.10 20.28
CA LEU A 279 17.64 -3.89 21.50
C LEU A 279 16.34 -3.97 22.32
N LEU A 280 15.61 -2.85 22.45
CA LEU A 280 14.30 -2.84 23.12
C LEU A 280 13.29 -3.73 22.38
N VAL A 281 13.22 -3.62 21.04
CA VAL A 281 12.36 -4.45 20.20
C VAL A 281 12.69 -5.93 20.39
N LEU A 282 13.98 -6.30 20.34
CA LEU A 282 14.42 -7.68 20.52
C LEU A 282 14.08 -8.21 21.92
N GLN A 283 14.29 -7.42 22.96
CA GLN A 283 13.92 -7.78 24.33
C GLN A 283 12.41 -8.02 24.45
N ARG A 284 11.59 -7.12 23.89
CA ARG A 284 10.13 -7.24 23.90
C ARG A 284 9.64 -8.41 23.06
N ALA A 285 10.27 -8.69 21.91
CA ALA A 285 9.96 -9.83 21.06
C ALA A 285 10.27 -11.15 21.78
N ARG A 286 11.44 -11.27 22.41
CA ARG A 286 11.81 -12.43 23.23
C ARG A 286 10.84 -12.65 24.38
N HIS A 287 10.45 -11.59 25.08
CA HIS A 287 9.46 -11.68 26.15
C HIS A 287 8.08 -12.11 25.62
N ALA A 288 7.59 -11.48 24.55
CA ALA A 288 6.33 -11.85 23.92
C ALA A 288 6.34 -13.30 23.40
N ALA A 289 7.47 -13.79 22.88
CA ALA A 289 7.63 -15.18 22.46
C ALA A 289 7.61 -16.15 23.65
N ARG A 290 8.34 -15.84 24.73
CA ARG A 290 8.34 -16.65 25.97
C ARG A 290 6.96 -16.75 26.60
N GLU A 291 6.20 -15.65 26.60
CA GLU A 291 4.84 -15.61 27.12
C GLU A 291 3.77 -16.07 26.11
N LEU A 292 4.17 -16.57 24.93
CA LEU A 292 3.27 -16.98 23.84
C LEU A 292 2.23 -15.90 23.49
N ARG A 293 2.60 -14.61 23.60
CA ARG A 293 1.79 -13.46 23.19
C ARG A 293 1.83 -13.28 21.67
N ILE A 294 1.46 -14.33 20.94
CA ILE A 294 1.50 -14.46 19.48
C ILE A 294 0.91 -13.23 18.77
N GLY A 295 -0.18 -12.65 19.28
CA GLY A 295 -0.79 -11.45 18.68
C GLY A 295 0.17 -10.26 18.56
N ARG A 296 1.10 -10.09 19.51
CA ARG A 296 2.12 -9.02 19.45
C ARG A 296 3.19 -9.34 18.41
N LEU A 297 3.62 -10.59 18.33
CA LEU A 297 4.59 -11.03 17.31
C LEU A 297 4.00 -10.91 15.90
N LEU A 298 2.72 -11.23 15.72
CA LEU A 298 2.03 -11.04 14.45
C LEU A 298 1.99 -9.58 14.03
N TRP A 299 1.79 -8.64 14.96
CA TRP A 299 1.90 -7.21 14.66
C TRP A 299 3.31 -6.80 14.23
N LEU A 300 4.35 -7.38 14.83
CA LEU A 300 5.73 -7.11 14.41
C LEU A 300 5.96 -7.62 12.98
N VAL A 301 5.54 -8.86 12.70
CA VAL A 301 5.62 -9.44 11.35
C VAL A 301 4.83 -8.62 10.33
N ALA A 302 3.64 -8.16 10.71
CA ALA A 302 2.80 -7.29 9.88
C ALA A 302 3.45 -5.94 9.59
N ILE A 303 4.14 -5.33 10.56
CA ILE A 303 4.89 -4.10 10.31
C ILE A 303 5.99 -4.35 9.28
N MET A 304 6.75 -5.43 9.44
CA MET A 304 7.82 -5.78 8.50
C MET A 304 7.28 -6.10 7.10
N GLU A 305 6.15 -6.81 7.00
CA GLU A 305 5.48 -7.12 5.74
C GLU A 305 4.94 -5.86 5.08
N ALA A 306 4.28 -4.98 5.83
CA ALA A 306 3.69 -3.76 5.29
C ALA A 306 4.76 -2.79 4.79
N LEU A 307 5.86 -2.67 5.53
CA LEU A 307 7.06 -1.96 5.09
C LEU A 307 7.55 -2.58 3.78
N TRP A 308 7.91 -3.87 3.78
CA TRP A 308 8.40 -4.57 2.61
C TRP A 308 7.50 -4.39 1.37
N PHE A 309 6.19 -4.49 1.55
CA PHE A 309 5.19 -4.31 0.50
C PHE A 309 5.17 -2.87 -0.06
N ALA A 310 5.38 -1.87 0.78
CA ALA A 310 5.43 -0.47 0.37
C ALA A 310 6.79 -0.05 -0.21
N ALA A 311 7.88 -0.79 0.08
CA ALA A 311 9.24 -0.45 -0.32
C ALA A 311 9.43 -0.13 -1.81
N PRO A 312 8.79 -0.83 -2.77
CA PRO A 312 8.92 -0.50 -4.19
C PRO A 312 8.47 0.91 -4.56
N HIS A 313 7.68 1.57 -3.72
CA HIS A 313 7.15 2.93 -3.94
C HIS A 313 8.03 4.03 -3.36
N ILE A 314 9.15 3.69 -2.72
CA ILE A 314 10.09 4.68 -2.15
C ILE A 314 10.78 5.43 -3.29
N GLY A 315 10.63 6.75 -3.31
CA GLY A 315 11.27 7.62 -4.32
C GLY A 315 10.83 7.34 -5.75
N ARG A 316 9.74 6.60 -5.95
CA ARG A 316 9.14 6.33 -7.25
C ARG A 316 8.01 7.31 -7.55
N MET A 317 7.86 7.64 -8.82
CA MET A 317 6.78 8.45 -9.33
C MET A 317 5.78 7.54 -10.03
N THR A 318 4.60 7.39 -9.44
CA THR A 318 3.50 6.62 -10.05
C THR A 318 2.55 7.58 -10.75
N VAL A 319 2.48 7.49 -12.08
CA VAL A 319 1.39 8.13 -12.84
C VAL A 319 0.15 7.28 -12.65
N LEU A 320 -0.82 7.80 -11.92
CA LEU A 320 -2.12 7.15 -11.78
C LEU A 320 -2.83 7.12 -13.14
N SER A 321 -3.74 6.19 -13.41
CA SER A 321 -4.54 6.23 -14.66
C SER A 321 -5.66 7.28 -14.59
N GLY A 322 -6.08 7.79 -15.76
CA GLY A 322 -7.29 8.63 -15.86
C GLY A 322 -8.58 7.82 -15.73
N GLY A 323 -9.71 8.50 -15.61
CA GLY A 323 -11.06 7.93 -15.55
C GLY A 323 -11.38 7.17 -14.26
N ASN A 324 -10.45 7.14 -13.30
CA ASN A 324 -10.54 6.32 -12.10
C ASN A 324 -10.59 7.16 -10.82
N ASP A 325 -11.24 6.61 -9.79
CA ASP A 325 -11.41 7.29 -8.49
C ASP A 325 -10.08 7.69 -7.84
N TRP A 326 -9.02 6.88 -8.00
CA TRP A 326 -7.72 7.15 -7.39
C TRP A 326 -7.10 8.46 -7.86
N LEU A 327 -7.32 8.87 -9.13
CA LEU A 327 -6.80 10.13 -9.63
C LEU A 327 -7.53 11.30 -8.98
N MET A 328 -8.83 11.17 -8.82
CA MET A 328 -9.65 12.18 -8.16
C MET A 328 -9.28 12.29 -6.68
N TYR A 329 -9.12 11.17 -5.97
CA TYR A 329 -8.71 11.17 -4.58
C TYR A 329 -7.34 11.81 -4.39
N GLU A 330 -6.38 11.48 -5.26
CA GLU A 330 -5.06 12.11 -5.27
C GLU A 330 -5.19 13.62 -5.50
N HIS A 331 -5.89 14.05 -6.56
CA HIS A 331 -6.10 15.46 -6.87
C HIS A 331 -6.69 16.27 -5.69
N LEU A 332 -7.75 15.75 -5.06
CA LEU A 332 -8.37 16.37 -3.90
C LEU A 332 -7.42 16.40 -2.69
N SER A 333 -6.66 15.32 -2.46
CA SER A 333 -5.69 15.25 -1.37
C SER A 333 -4.57 16.28 -1.53
N ARG A 334 -4.08 16.47 -2.77
CA ARG A 334 -3.08 17.50 -3.09
C ARG A 334 -3.64 18.89 -2.83
N ALA A 335 -4.90 19.16 -3.22
CA ALA A 335 -5.54 20.44 -2.95
C ALA A 335 -5.61 20.75 -1.43
N ILE A 336 -6.02 19.77 -0.62
CA ILE A 336 -6.03 19.89 0.85
C ILE A 336 -4.63 20.19 1.38
N ALA A 337 -3.64 19.40 0.95
CA ALA A 337 -2.26 19.55 1.43
C ALA A 337 -1.63 20.89 1.03
N LEU A 338 -1.98 21.42 -0.16
CA LEU A 338 -1.50 22.70 -0.71
C LEU A 338 -2.23 23.94 -0.19
N GLY A 339 -3.16 23.77 0.77
CA GLY A 339 -3.80 24.88 1.49
C GLY A 339 -5.28 25.08 1.21
N ASP A 340 -5.96 24.13 0.56
CA ASP A 340 -7.42 24.17 0.37
C ASP A 340 -8.14 23.10 1.23
N PRO A 341 -8.16 23.26 2.57
CA PRO A 341 -8.74 22.27 3.47
C PRO A 341 -10.27 22.19 3.37
N LEU A 342 -10.92 23.13 2.68
CA LEU A 342 -12.35 23.11 2.43
C LEU A 342 -12.70 22.62 1.03
N LEU A 343 -11.69 22.26 0.21
CA LEU A 343 -11.88 21.84 -1.18
C LEU A 343 -12.76 22.82 -1.96
N ARG A 344 -12.44 24.12 -1.95
CA ARG A 344 -13.22 25.19 -2.59
C ARG A 344 -13.17 25.18 -4.12
N GLN A 345 -12.95 24.02 -4.73
CA GLN A 345 -12.83 23.89 -6.17
C GLN A 345 -14.03 24.55 -6.86
N PRO A 346 -13.76 25.45 -7.83
CA PRO A 346 -14.83 26.17 -8.52
C PRO A 346 -15.75 25.14 -9.19
N GLY A 347 -17.05 25.38 -9.09
CA GLY A 347 -18.02 24.57 -9.84
C GLY A 347 -17.81 24.68 -11.35
N PRO A 348 -18.50 23.85 -12.16
CA PRO A 348 -18.42 23.86 -13.62
C PRO A 348 -18.64 25.24 -14.30
N GLY A 349 -19.19 26.23 -13.59
CA GLY A 349 -19.38 27.61 -14.05
C GLY A 349 -18.36 28.63 -13.53
N GLY A 350 -17.21 28.21 -12.97
CA GLY A 350 -16.16 29.12 -12.50
C GLY A 350 -16.51 29.98 -11.26
N GLY A 351 -17.70 29.77 -10.67
CA GLY A 351 -18.21 30.49 -9.49
C GLY A 351 -18.08 29.74 -8.16
N GLN A 352 -19.02 30.01 -7.24
CA GLN A 352 -19.17 29.41 -5.90
C GLN A 352 -18.84 27.91 -5.87
N GLY A 353 -18.22 27.43 -4.78
CA GLY A 353 -17.74 26.05 -4.70
C GLY A 353 -18.85 25.02 -4.86
N SER A 354 -18.51 23.83 -5.34
CA SER A 354 -19.51 22.76 -5.53
C SER A 354 -19.69 21.91 -4.26
N PRO A 355 -20.89 21.34 -4.01
CA PRO A 355 -21.05 20.29 -3.00
C PRO A 355 -20.13 19.13 -3.28
N LEU A 356 -19.60 18.50 -2.23
CA LEU A 356 -18.72 17.35 -2.42
C LEU A 356 -19.46 16.19 -3.09
N TYR A 357 -18.93 15.78 -4.24
CA TYR A 357 -19.43 14.64 -5.01
C TYR A 357 -18.89 13.32 -4.43
N PHE A 358 -17.58 13.23 -4.23
CA PHE A 358 -16.90 12.00 -3.79
C PHE A 358 -16.94 11.80 -2.28
N GLN A 359 -16.49 10.61 -1.87
CA GLN A 359 -16.32 10.20 -0.47
C GLN A 359 -15.37 11.17 0.25
N PRO A 360 -15.87 12.01 1.17
CA PRO A 360 -15.17 13.22 1.57
C PRO A 360 -13.92 12.95 2.38
N LEU A 361 -13.92 11.93 3.26
CA LEU A 361 -12.85 11.76 4.23
C LEU A 361 -11.57 11.13 3.66
N TYR A 362 -11.69 10.31 2.61
CA TYR A 362 -10.54 9.59 2.07
C TYR A 362 -9.46 10.54 1.48
N PRO A 363 -9.81 11.62 0.74
CA PRO A 363 -8.84 12.67 0.39
C PRO A 363 -8.10 13.29 1.56
N TYR A 364 -8.74 13.50 2.73
CA TYR A 364 -8.05 14.03 3.91
C TYR A 364 -7.09 13.02 4.52
N PHE A 365 -7.45 11.73 4.51
CA PHE A 365 -6.55 10.65 4.90
C PHE A 365 -5.31 10.59 4.00
N LEU A 366 -5.50 10.70 2.68
CA LEU A 366 -4.38 10.78 1.73
C LEU A 366 -3.55 12.05 1.94
N ALA A 367 -4.19 13.20 2.15
CA ALA A 367 -3.49 14.46 2.40
C ALA A 367 -2.62 14.35 3.65
N LEU A 368 -3.14 13.78 4.74
CA LEU A 368 -2.36 13.49 5.95
C LEU A 368 -1.20 12.53 5.66
N SER A 369 -1.42 11.53 4.81
CA SER A 369 -0.37 10.60 4.38
C SER A 369 0.72 11.34 3.61
N HIS A 370 0.38 12.20 2.67
CA HIS A 370 1.37 13.00 1.91
C HIS A 370 2.10 14.02 2.77
N LEU A 371 1.41 14.66 3.71
CA LEU A 371 2.03 15.55 4.69
C LEU A 371 2.98 14.81 5.63
N SER A 372 2.77 13.50 5.84
CA SER A 372 3.61 12.70 6.74
C SER A 372 4.76 12.00 6.02
N PHE A 373 4.56 11.50 4.80
CA PHE A 373 5.50 10.60 4.10
C PHE A 373 6.00 11.16 2.75
N GLY A 374 5.54 12.34 2.33
CA GLY A 374 5.91 12.96 1.07
C GLY A 374 4.95 12.65 -0.09
N GLU A 375 5.31 13.10 -1.29
CA GLU A 375 4.41 13.02 -2.47
C GLU A 375 4.28 11.62 -3.09
N GLY A 376 5.19 10.70 -2.75
CA GLY A 376 5.13 9.31 -3.23
C GLY A 376 3.98 8.50 -2.62
N LEU A 377 3.71 7.33 -3.22
CA LEU A 377 2.64 6.43 -2.75
C LEU A 377 3.04 5.56 -1.55
N PHE A 378 4.33 5.56 -1.17
CA PHE A 378 4.88 4.75 -0.07
C PHE A 378 4.05 4.85 1.21
N GLY A 379 3.79 6.07 1.69
CA GLY A 379 3.07 6.30 2.94
C GLY A 379 1.64 5.80 2.92
N ALA A 380 0.90 6.11 1.86
CA ALA A 380 -0.49 5.68 1.71
C ALA A 380 -0.59 4.14 1.68
N ILE A 381 0.28 3.48 0.90
CA ILE A 381 0.29 2.01 0.77
C ILE A 381 0.69 1.34 2.08
N LEU A 382 1.72 1.86 2.77
CA LEU A 382 2.14 1.37 4.09
C LEU A 382 0.99 1.42 5.09
N VAL A 383 0.32 2.58 5.20
CA VAL A 383 -0.77 2.77 6.17
C VAL A 383 -1.97 1.88 5.83
N GLN A 384 -2.36 1.81 4.55
CA GLN A 384 -3.44 0.91 4.10
C GLN A 384 -3.14 -0.56 4.42
N ARG A 385 -1.89 -0.99 4.27
CA ARG A 385 -1.49 -2.37 4.57
C ARG A 385 -1.52 -2.68 6.07
N LEU A 386 -1.06 -1.74 6.90
CA LEU A 386 -1.18 -1.85 8.36
C LEU A 386 -2.64 -1.88 8.82
N LEU A 387 -3.50 -1.08 8.18
CA LEU A 387 -4.93 -1.04 8.46
C LEU A 387 -5.65 -2.33 8.06
N LEU A 388 -5.25 -2.99 6.97
CA LEU A 388 -5.73 -4.35 6.64
C LEU A 388 -5.46 -5.35 7.78
N VAL A 389 -4.24 -5.32 8.33
CA VAL A 389 -3.89 -6.18 9.47
C VAL A 389 -4.69 -5.80 10.72
N ALA A 390 -4.94 -4.51 10.93
CA ALA A 390 -5.80 -4.03 12.00
C ALA A 390 -7.22 -4.63 11.87
N ALA A 391 -7.79 -4.62 10.67
CA ALA A 391 -9.09 -5.23 10.38
C ALA A 391 -9.13 -6.72 10.74
N ILE A 392 -8.10 -7.49 10.35
CA ILE A 392 -7.96 -8.91 10.72
C ILE A 392 -7.89 -9.07 12.25
N GLY A 393 -7.09 -8.23 12.92
CA GLY A 393 -6.93 -8.23 14.37
C GLY A 393 -8.24 -7.94 15.12
N TRP A 394 -9.01 -6.94 14.67
CA TRP A 394 -10.30 -6.58 15.24
C TRP A 394 -11.36 -7.66 14.99
N ALA A 395 -11.41 -8.23 13.78
CA ALA A 395 -12.30 -9.36 13.48
C ALA A 395 -12.00 -10.54 14.42
N ALA A 396 -10.73 -10.93 14.56
CA ALA A 396 -10.33 -12.01 15.46
C ALA A 396 -10.59 -11.71 16.94
N ALA A 397 -10.37 -10.47 17.39
CA ALA A 397 -10.65 -10.04 18.75
C ALA A 397 -12.16 -10.09 19.06
N MET A 398 -12.99 -9.61 18.14
CA MET A 398 -14.44 -9.68 18.23
C MET A 398 -14.95 -11.13 18.23
N THR A 399 -14.42 -11.99 17.36
CA THR A 399 -14.73 -13.42 17.33
C THR A 399 -14.34 -14.10 18.63
N ARG A 400 -13.14 -13.83 19.15
CA ARG A 400 -12.69 -14.36 20.45
C ARG A 400 -13.66 -13.97 21.55
N HIS A 401 -14.09 -12.73 21.54
CA HIS A 401 -14.96 -12.18 22.56
C HIS A 401 -16.37 -12.78 22.49
N ALA A 402 -16.89 -13.02 21.28
CA ALA A 402 -18.21 -13.61 21.07
C ALA A 402 -18.26 -15.14 21.23
N PHE A 403 -17.24 -15.86 20.76
CA PHE A 403 -17.27 -17.31 20.58
C PHE A 403 -16.09 -18.04 21.22
N GLY A 404 -15.25 -17.34 21.98
CA GLY A 404 -14.13 -17.92 22.71
C GLY A 404 -12.82 -18.01 21.92
N GLN A 405 -11.76 -18.42 22.63
CA GLN A 405 -10.38 -18.34 22.17
C GLN A 405 -10.09 -19.12 20.86
N ARG A 406 -10.70 -20.30 20.68
CA ARG A 406 -10.48 -21.16 19.51
C ARG A 406 -11.02 -20.52 18.23
N ALA A 407 -12.29 -20.07 18.27
CA ALA A 407 -12.89 -19.33 17.16
C ALA A 407 -12.10 -18.06 16.84
N GLY A 408 -11.60 -17.34 17.85
CA GLY A 408 -10.71 -16.20 17.64
C GLY A 408 -9.43 -16.53 16.84
N TRP A 409 -8.80 -17.68 17.09
CA TRP A 409 -7.64 -18.14 16.31
C TRP A 409 -8.01 -18.51 14.87
N ILE A 410 -9.15 -19.15 14.68
CA ILE A 410 -9.65 -19.50 13.35
C ILE A 410 -9.94 -18.23 12.54
N ALA A 411 -10.57 -17.23 13.16
CA ALA A 411 -10.80 -15.93 12.55
C ALA A 411 -9.49 -15.23 12.18
N LEU A 412 -8.48 -15.28 13.06
CA LEU A 412 -7.17 -14.67 12.77
C LEU A 412 -6.48 -15.35 11.58
N ILE A 413 -6.41 -16.69 11.57
CA ILE A 413 -5.65 -17.44 10.56
C ILE A 413 -6.44 -17.55 9.26
N GLY A 414 -7.65 -18.13 9.32
CA GLY A 414 -8.49 -18.36 8.15
C GLY A 414 -9.07 -17.06 7.60
N GLY A 415 -9.57 -16.19 8.48
CA GLY A 415 -10.03 -14.86 8.08
C GLY A 415 -8.89 -13.96 7.59
N GLY A 416 -7.72 -14.06 8.22
CA GLY A 416 -6.50 -13.40 7.73
C GLY A 416 -6.12 -13.85 6.32
N ALA A 417 -6.04 -15.16 6.07
CA ALA A 417 -5.74 -15.71 4.75
C ALA A 417 -6.75 -15.25 3.69
N PHE A 418 -8.04 -15.28 4.01
CA PHE A 418 -9.09 -14.77 3.14
C PHE A 418 -8.90 -13.28 2.80
N LEU A 419 -8.67 -12.43 3.81
CA LEU A 419 -8.53 -10.99 3.60
C LEU A 419 -7.24 -10.62 2.88
N TYR A 420 -6.14 -11.32 3.10
CA TYR A 420 -4.94 -11.12 2.28
C TYR A 420 -5.18 -11.52 0.82
N ALA A 421 -5.87 -12.63 0.57
CA ALA A 421 -6.17 -13.09 -0.79
C ALA A 421 -7.10 -12.13 -1.54
N LYS A 422 -8.08 -11.52 -0.85
CA LYS A 422 -9.13 -10.70 -1.50
C LYS A 422 -8.93 -9.19 -1.36
N ALA A 423 -8.57 -8.73 -0.17
CA ALA A 423 -8.36 -7.31 0.12
C ALA A 423 -6.91 -6.87 -0.09
N GLY A 424 -5.95 -7.79 -0.03
CA GLY A 424 -4.52 -7.47 -0.06
C GLY A 424 -4.06 -6.78 -1.35
N ARG A 425 -4.66 -7.07 -2.50
CA ARG A 425 -4.34 -6.36 -3.76
C ARG A 425 -4.80 -4.90 -3.73
N TRP A 426 -5.93 -4.64 -3.07
CA TRP A 426 -6.55 -3.31 -3.03
C TRP A 426 -5.78 -2.34 -2.15
N THR A 427 -4.92 -2.81 -1.24
CA THR A 427 -4.05 -1.94 -0.44
C THR A 427 -2.92 -1.28 -1.25
N ASN A 428 -2.67 -1.74 -2.48
CA ASN A 428 -1.66 -1.16 -3.39
C ASN A 428 -2.23 -0.04 -4.29
N VAL A 429 -3.50 0.33 -4.09
CA VAL A 429 -4.21 1.30 -4.91
C VAL A 429 -4.82 2.35 -3.98
N LEU A 430 -4.91 3.60 -4.45
CA LEU A 430 -5.52 4.69 -3.68
C LEU A 430 -7.05 4.60 -3.74
N LEU A 431 -7.59 3.70 -2.92
CA LEU A 431 -9.02 3.45 -2.80
C LEU A 431 -9.48 3.63 -1.36
N SER A 432 -10.73 4.04 -1.21
CA SER A 432 -11.32 4.26 0.10
C SER A 432 -11.61 2.96 0.85
N GLU A 433 -11.77 1.83 0.15
CA GLU A 433 -12.09 0.54 0.75
C GLU A 433 -11.02 0.04 1.74
N PRO A 434 -9.71 0.05 1.42
CA PRO A 434 -8.64 -0.19 2.38
C PRO A 434 -8.69 0.64 3.66
N PHE A 435 -9.26 1.85 3.63
CA PHE A 435 -9.43 2.71 4.79
C PHE A 435 -10.76 2.46 5.52
N PHE A 436 -11.85 2.31 4.77
CA PHE A 436 -13.20 2.08 5.27
C PHE A 436 -13.36 0.76 6.01
N MET A 437 -12.87 -0.33 5.41
CA MET A 437 -13.00 -1.68 5.96
C MET A 437 -12.47 -1.81 7.40
N PRO A 438 -11.24 -1.36 7.72
CA PRO A 438 -10.74 -1.36 9.09
C PRO A 438 -11.59 -0.54 10.05
N LEU A 439 -12.07 0.63 9.63
CA LEU A 439 -12.95 1.47 10.45
C LEU A 439 -14.29 0.80 10.75
N LEU A 440 -14.88 0.14 9.75
CA LEU A 440 -16.12 -0.63 9.90
C LEU A 440 -15.95 -1.79 10.89
N VAL A 441 -14.90 -2.59 10.75
CA VAL A 441 -14.64 -3.73 11.65
C VAL A 441 -14.27 -3.26 13.05
N GLY A 442 -13.47 -2.19 13.15
CA GLY A 442 -13.13 -1.56 14.42
C GLY A 442 -14.38 -1.02 15.15
N TRP A 443 -15.29 -0.38 14.41
CA TRP A 443 -16.58 0.08 14.96
C TRP A 443 -17.44 -1.08 15.47
N ALA A 444 -17.61 -2.13 14.67
CA ALA A 444 -18.34 -3.33 15.08
C ALA A 444 -17.72 -3.98 16.34
N ALA A 445 -16.40 -4.10 16.38
CA ALA A 445 -15.69 -4.64 17.55
C ALA A 445 -15.88 -3.78 18.80
N LEU A 446 -15.89 -2.44 18.69
CA LEU A 446 -16.18 -1.53 19.79
C LEU A 446 -17.61 -1.67 20.30
N LEU A 447 -18.60 -1.79 19.40
CA LEU A 447 -20.00 -1.97 19.78
C LEU A 447 -20.24 -3.31 20.48
N VAL A 448 -19.63 -4.39 19.98
CA VAL A 448 -19.67 -5.71 20.64
C VAL A 448 -19.03 -5.63 22.03
N ALA A 449 -17.87 -4.97 22.16
CA ALA A 449 -17.22 -4.79 23.47
C ALA A 449 -18.09 -3.96 24.44
N LEU A 450 -18.74 -2.89 23.96
CA LEU A 450 -19.65 -2.05 24.75
C LEU A 450 -20.87 -2.83 25.24
N ALA A 451 -21.44 -3.69 24.40
CA ALA A 451 -22.60 -4.52 24.73
C ALA A 451 -22.33 -5.57 25.80
N SER A 452 -21.08 -5.98 25.93
CA SER A 452 -20.67 -7.10 26.78
C SER A 452 -20.30 -6.70 28.21
N GLY A 453 -20.19 -5.40 28.48
CA GLY A 453 -19.73 -4.88 29.76
C GLY A 453 -20.51 -3.65 30.19
N GLN A 454 -20.00 -2.95 31.21
CA GLN A 454 -20.53 -1.63 31.55
C GLN A 454 -19.90 -0.59 30.61
N PRO A 455 -20.67 -0.02 29.66
CA PRO A 455 -20.15 0.98 28.75
C PRO A 455 -19.73 2.23 29.53
N SER A 456 -18.62 2.82 29.13
CA SER A 456 -18.17 4.12 29.64
C SER A 456 -18.35 5.20 28.58
N TRP A 457 -18.58 6.45 28.99
CA TRP A 457 -18.73 7.58 28.06
C TRP A 457 -17.54 7.76 27.11
N ARG A 458 -16.32 7.44 27.58
CA ARG A 458 -15.12 7.44 26.72
C ARG A 458 -15.21 6.43 25.58
N GLN A 459 -15.68 5.21 25.88
CA GLN A 459 -15.85 4.16 24.87
C GLN A 459 -17.01 4.47 23.92
N VAL A 460 -18.11 5.03 24.44
CA VAL A 460 -19.26 5.49 23.62
C VAL A 460 -18.81 6.61 22.67
N GLY A 461 -18.08 7.60 23.17
CA GLY A 461 -17.49 8.66 22.34
C GLY A 461 -16.54 8.10 21.28
N ALA A 462 -15.65 7.18 21.65
CA ALA A 462 -14.75 6.52 20.69
C ALA A 462 -15.52 5.75 19.60
N ALA A 463 -16.55 4.98 19.96
CA ALA A 463 -17.39 4.28 19.00
C ALA A 463 -18.14 5.26 18.08
N GLY A 464 -18.62 6.39 18.60
CA GLY A 464 -19.26 7.44 17.80
C GLY A 464 -18.29 8.10 16.83
N VAL A 465 -17.06 8.39 17.26
CA VAL A 465 -16.02 8.96 16.38
C VAL A 465 -15.65 7.97 15.28
N VAL A 466 -15.34 6.71 15.62
CA VAL A 466 -14.94 5.70 14.63
C VAL A 466 -16.08 5.41 13.65
N GLY A 467 -17.32 5.26 14.13
CA GLY A 467 -18.48 5.07 13.27
C GLY A 467 -18.79 6.28 12.38
N GLY A 468 -18.59 7.50 12.90
CA GLY A 468 -18.79 8.73 12.15
C GLY A 468 -17.74 8.90 11.05
N ILE A 469 -16.46 8.63 11.36
CA ILE A 469 -15.36 8.61 10.39
C ILE A 469 -15.60 7.52 9.32
N ALA A 470 -16.03 6.33 9.72
CA ALA A 470 -16.38 5.25 8.79
C ALA A 470 -17.50 5.69 7.83
N THR A 471 -18.52 6.36 8.36
CA THR A 471 -19.66 6.88 7.58
C THR A 471 -19.25 8.02 6.64
N LEU A 472 -18.36 8.91 7.07
CA LEU A 472 -17.79 9.94 6.19
C LEU A 472 -16.86 9.36 5.12
N THR A 473 -16.24 8.21 5.38
CA THR A 473 -15.46 7.51 4.37
C THR A 473 -16.41 6.85 3.36
N ARG A 474 -17.47 6.19 3.81
CA ARG A 474 -18.52 5.66 2.93
C ARG A 474 -19.92 5.93 3.49
N PRO A 475 -20.68 6.86 2.86
CA PRO A 475 -22.03 7.23 3.29
C PRO A 475 -23.03 6.08 3.26
N THR A 476 -22.75 4.99 2.51
CA THR A 476 -23.59 3.78 2.51
C THR A 476 -23.74 3.15 3.89
N LEU A 477 -22.83 3.43 4.82
CA LEU A 477 -22.96 2.99 6.20
C LEU A 477 -24.17 3.61 6.93
N LEU A 478 -24.71 4.75 6.46
CA LEU A 478 -25.94 5.34 7.00
C LEU A 478 -27.12 4.36 6.94
N ALA A 479 -27.21 3.53 5.90
CA ALA A 479 -28.24 2.49 5.79
C ALA A 479 -28.10 1.39 6.86
N ALA A 480 -26.89 1.21 7.41
CA ALA A 480 -26.62 0.25 8.48
C ALA A 480 -26.88 0.82 9.88
N TRP A 481 -26.99 2.14 10.04
CA TRP A 481 -27.18 2.75 11.36
C TRP A 481 -28.45 2.23 12.07
N PRO A 482 -29.66 2.25 11.47
CA PRO A 482 -30.85 1.81 12.17
C PRO A 482 -30.76 0.37 12.72
N PRO A 483 -30.43 -0.68 11.92
CA PRO A 483 -30.38 -2.03 12.43
C PRO A 483 -29.23 -2.25 13.45
N ILE A 484 -28.05 -1.66 13.22
CA ILE A 484 -26.93 -1.77 14.15
C ILE A 484 -27.26 -1.12 15.50
N LEU A 485 -27.78 0.10 15.48
CA LEU A 485 -28.08 0.86 16.71
C LEU A 485 -29.25 0.24 17.48
N LEU A 486 -30.26 -0.28 16.78
CA LEU A 486 -31.37 -1.01 17.40
C LEU A 486 -30.89 -2.29 18.10
N LEU A 487 -30.08 -3.11 17.41
CA LEU A 487 -29.50 -4.33 17.99
C LEU A 487 -28.58 -4.01 19.16
N TRP A 488 -27.77 -2.95 19.05
CA TRP A 488 -26.88 -2.54 20.11
C TRP A 488 -27.68 -2.05 21.33
N TRP A 489 -28.69 -1.20 21.13
CA TRP A 489 -29.58 -0.76 22.21
C TRP A 489 -30.30 -1.92 22.88
N ALA A 490 -30.84 -2.87 22.10
CA ALA A 490 -31.47 -4.09 22.62
C ALA A 490 -30.51 -4.97 23.44
N SER A 491 -29.21 -4.89 23.17
CA SER A 491 -28.19 -5.60 23.95
C SER A 491 -27.87 -4.93 25.29
N LEU A 492 -28.16 -3.63 25.44
CA LEU A 492 -27.96 -2.89 26.69
C LEU A 492 -29.13 -3.18 27.64
N ARG A 493 -29.05 -4.27 28.43
CA ARG A 493 -30.06 -4.72 29.40
C ARG A 493 -30.37 -3.74 30.57
N SER A 494 -29.96 -2.48 30.49
CA SER A 494 -30.08 -1.48 31.56
C SER A 494 -30.97 -0.30 31.16
N ARG A 495 -31.67 0.29 32.13
CA ARG A 495 -32.42 1.56 31.92
C ARG A 495 -31.53 2.71 31.44
N ARG A 496 -30.21 2.63 31.62
CA ARG A 496 -29.24 3.62 31.13
C ARG A 496 -28.92 3.47 29.64
N GLY A 497 -29.35 2.39 28.99
CA GLY A 497 -29.08 2.11 27.57
C GLY A 497 -29.49 3.25 26.64
N GLY A 498 -30.65 3.88 26.91
CA GLY A 498 -31.11 5.04 26.14
C GLY A 498 -30.13 6.22 26.19
N ARG A 499 -29.54 6.52 27.35
CA ARG A 499 -28.57 7.63 27.49
C ARG A 499 -27.31 7.37 26.64
N TYR A 500 -26.79 6.14 26.68
CA TYR A 500 -25.61 5.79 25.88
C TYR A 500 -25.90 5.79 24.37
N LEU A 501 -27.10 5.35 23.96
CA LEU A 501 -27.56 5.47 22.57
C LEU A 501 -27.64 6.92 22.12
N THR A 502 -28.27 7.79 22.91
CA THR A 502 -28.33 9.23 22.60
C THR A 502 -26.95 9.83 22.48
N GLY A 503 -26.02 9.55 23.41
CA GLY A 503 -24.66 10.09 23.31
C GLY A 503 -23.86 9.52 22.13
N LEU A 504 -24.04 8.24 21.78
CA LEU A 504 -23.45 7.66 20.58
C LEU A 504 -23.95 8.39 19.32
N LEU A 505 -25.27 8.58 19.21
CA LEU A 505 -25.90 9.29 18.09
C LEU A 505 -25.44 10.74 17.98
N ILE A 506 -25.36 11.47 19.09
CA ILE A 506 -24.85 12.86 19.10
C ILE A 506 -23.43 12.91 18.53
N VAL A 507 -22.54 12.01 18.97
CA VAL A 507 -21.16 12.00 18.47
C VAL A 507 -21.08 11.57 17.00
N LEU A 508 -21.85 10.55 16.59
CA LEU A 508 -21.96 10.13 15.19
C LEU A 508 -22.40 11.29 14.29
N LEU A 509 -23.49 11.96 14.67
CA LEU A 509 -24.03 13.10 13.93
C LEU A 509 -23.06 14.28 13.93
N ALA A 510 -22.38 14.56 15.04
CA ALA A 510 -21.39 15.65 15.09
C ALA A 510 -20.25 15.43 14.09
N VAL A 511 -19.76 14.19 13.96
CA VAL A 511 -18.72 13.85 12.98
C VAL A 511 -19.27 13.87 11.56
N VAL A 512 -20.40 13.21 11.28
CA VAL A 512 -20.95 13.14 9.91
C VAL A 512 -21.36 14.52 9.37
N ASN A 513 -21.89 15.40 10.22
CA ASN A 513 -22.29 16.75 9.81
C ASN A 513 -21.10 17.66 9.44
N LEU A 514 -19.84 17.27 9.64
CA LEU A 514 -18.69 18.02 9.12
C LEU A 514 -18.78 18.23 7.60
N LEU A 515 -19.30 17.23 6.88
CA LEU A 515 -19.58 17.34 5.44
C LEU A 515 -20.63 18.41 5.16
N THR A 516 -21.74 18.40 5.89
CA THR A 516 -22.86 19.33 5.73
C THR A 516 -22.44 20.75 6.05
N ILE A 517 -21.69 20.95 7.13
CA ILE A 517 -21.13 22.25 7.50
C ILE A 517 -20.23 22.76 6.38
N ARG A 518 -19.34 21.92 5.83
CA ARG A 518 -18.51 22.32 4.68
C ARG A 518 -19.36 22.69 3.47
N ASN A 519 -20.36 21.89 3.11
CA ASN A 519 -21.21 22.16 1.95
C ASN A 519 -22.03 23.45 2.12
N TRP A 520 -22.48 23.74 3.33
CA TRP A 520 -23.15 25.00 3.63
C TRP A 520 -22.19 26.19 3.49
N ILE A 521 -20.96 26.10 4.03
CA ILE A 521 -19.98 27.19 3.94
C ILE A 521 -19.48 27.42 2.50
N VAL A 522 -19.19 26.34 1.77
CA VAL A 522 -18.49 26.42 0.47
C VAL A 522 -19.45 26.49 -0.71
N ALA A 523 -20.57 25.79 -0.63
CA ALA A 523 -21.52 25.63 -1.73
C ALA A 523 -22.88 26.26 -1.45
N ASP A 524 -23.09 26.86 -0.27
CA ASP A 524 -24.37 27.42 0.19
C ASP A 524 -25.54 26.44 0.04
N ARG A 525 -25.25 25.16 0.30
CA ARG A 525 -26.22 24.08 0.21
C ARG A 525 -26.14 23.18 1.43
N PHE A 526 -27.30 23.02 2.09
CA PHE A 526 -27.45 22.07 3.18
C PHE A 526 -27.62 20.65 2.63
N ILE A 527 -26.51 19.92 2.51
CA ILE A 527 -26.51 18.56 1.97
C ILE A 527 -25.88 17.60 3.00
N PHE A 528 -26.66 16.59 3.42
CA PHE A 528 -26.26 15.64 4.47
C PHE A 528 -25.28 14.55 4.00
N SER A 529 -25.24 14.26 2.71
CA SER A 529 -24.46 13.17 2.11
C SER A 529 -23.83 13.62 0.80
N PRO A 530 -22.72 13.03 0.33
CA PRO A 530 -22.14 13.37 -0.97
C PRO A 530 -23.16 13.23 -2.10
N THR A 531 -23.03 14.06 -3.13
CA THR A 531 -23.98 14.12 -4.25
C THR A 531 -23.85 12.94 -5.22
N SER A 532 -22.87 12.05 -5.04
CA SER A 532 -22.67 10.87 -5.89
C SER A 532 -23.75 9.79 -5.76
N PHE A 533 -24.69 9.91 -4.81
CA PHE A 533 -25.72 8.88 -4.60
C PHE A 533 -26.57 8.64 -5.85
N GLY A 534 -27.12 9.70 -6.46
CA GLY A 534 -27.96 9.60 -7.65
C GLY A 534 -27.24 8.95 -8.84
N PRO A 535 -26.07 9.48 -9.25
CA PRO A 535 -25.26 8.88 -10.31
C PRO A 535 -24.85 7.44 -10.03
N SER A 536 -24.49 7.11 -8.79
CA SER A 536 -24.15 5.72 -8.41
C SER A 536 -25.37 4.81 -8.55
N LEU A 537 -26.52 5.24 -8.03
CA LEU A 537 -27.78 4.51 -8.09
C LEU A 537 -28.20 4.23 -9.54
N TYR A 538 -28.07 5.23 -10.42
CA TYR A 538 -28.35 5.07 -11.85
C TYR A 538 -27.34 4.18 -12.55
N ALA A 539 -26.04 4.40 -12.38
CA ALA A 539 -25.01 3.54 -12.97
C ALA A 539 -25.17 2.07 -12.54
N GLY A 540 -25.63 1.83 -11.31
CA GLY A 540 -25.98 0.50 -10.84
C GLY A 540 -27.24 -0.07 -11.48
N ASN A 541 -28.23 0.74 -11.81
CA ASN A 541 -29.56 0.31 -12.22
C ASN A 541 -29.96 0.97 -13.55
N GLU A 542 -29.03 0.99 -14.50
CA GLU A 542 -29.29 1.60 -15.80
C GLU A 542 -30.37 0.79 -16.54
N PRO A 543 -31.41 1.46 -17.08
CA PRO A 543 -32.46 0.77 -17.82
C PRO A 543 -31.89 0.03 -19.03
N THR A 544 -32.24 -1.24 -19.20
CA THR A 544 -31.85 -2.04 -20.37
C THR A 544 -32.62 -1.68 -21.64
N ARG A 545 -33.66 -0.85 -21.50
CA ARG A 545 -34.51 -0.36 -22.59
C ARG A 545 -34.85 1.11 -22.35
N PRO A 546 -35.16 1.88 -23.40
CA PRO A 546 -35.71 3.22 -23.24
C PRO A 546 -36.94 3.20 -22.31
N LEU A 547 -37.03 4.21 -21.45
CA LEU A 547 -38.18 4.41 -20.56
C LEU A 547 -39.12 5.44 -21.19
N ASP A 548 -40.42 5.25 -21.00
CA ASP A 548 -41.42 6.24 -21.36
C ASP A 548 -41.32 7.46 -20.42
N GLU A 549 -41.75 8.62 -20.90
CA GLU A 549 -41.83 9.80 -20.05
C GLU A 549 -42.76 9.56 -18.85
N PRO A 550 -42.36 10.00 -17.64
CA PRO A 550 -43.23 9.87 -16.47
C PRO A 550 -44.53 10.66 -16.70
N PRO A 551 -45.71 10.09 -16.42
CA PRO A 551 -46.97 10.82 -16.42
C PRO A 551 -46.87 12.11 -15.61
N ALA A 552 -47.49 13.19 -16.08
CA ALA A 552 -47.37 14.53 -15.51
C ALA A 552 -47.56 14.57 -13.98
N GLY A 553 -48.52 13.81 -13.44
CA GLY A 553 -48.75 13.71 -11.99
C GLY A 553 -47.54 13.17 -11.21
N ARG A 554 -46.82 12.18 -11.73
CA ARG A 554 -45.60 11.64 -11.09
C ARG A 554 -44.42 12.58 -11.23
N ALA A 555 -44.27 13.24 -12.38
CA ALA A 555 -43.23 14.24 -12.59
C ALA A 555 -43.32 15.38 -11.55
N ILE A 556 -44.54 15.86 -11.27
CA ILE A 556 -44.79 16.86 -10.22
C ILE A 556 -44.36 16.35 -8.83
N VAL A 557 -44.63 15.08 -8.51
CA VAL A 557 -44.20 14.49 -7.22
C VAL A 557 -42.67 14.44 -7.14
N TYR A 558 -41.99 14.01 -8.19
CA TYR A 558 -40.52 13.97 -8.21
C TYR A 558 -39.88 15.35 -8.08
N GLU A 559 -40.49 16.36 -8.69
CA GLU A 559 -40.07 17.76 -8.56
C GLU A 559 -40.27 18.28 -7.14
N ARG A 560 -41.44 18.03 -6.53
CA ARG A 560 -41.73 18.41 -5.14
C ARG A 560 -40.81 17.73 -4.13
N LEU A 561 -40.41 16.50 -4.38
CA LEU A 561 -39.43 15.77 -3.57
C LEU A 561 -37.98 16.17 -3.85
N GLY A 562 -37.73 17.00 -4.87
CA GLY A 562 -36.39 17.41 -5.26
C GLY A 562 -35.51 16.25 -5.72
N LEU A 563 -36.09 15.19 -6.28
CA LEU A 563 -35.31 14.02 -6.72
C LEU A 563 -34.38 14.41 -7.87
N ASP A 564 -33.13 13.98 -7.80
CA ASP A 564 -32.16 14.09 -8.90
C ASP A 564 -32.64 13.31 -10.13
N GLY A 565 -32.32 13.78 -11.34
CA GLY A 565 -32.74 13.14 -12.59
C GLY A 565 -32.35 11.66 -12.68
N ASN A 566 -31.19 11.27 -12.16
CA ASN A 566 -30.74 9.88 -12.11
C ASN A 566 -31.63 9.02 -11.20
N VAL A 567 -32.01 9.57 -10.04
CA VAL A 567 -32.93 8.88 -9.10
C VAL A 567 -34.31 8.72 -9.73
N ARG A 568 -34.81 9.74 -10.43
CA ARG A 568 -36.09 9.67 -11.17
C ARG A 568 -36.07 8.57 -12.22
N ARG A 569 -34.99 8.46 -13.01
CA ARG A 569 -34.85 7.41 -14.03
C ARG A 569 -34.85 6.01 -13.42
N VAL A 570 -34.17 5.80 -12.28
CA VAL A 570 -34.18 4.50 -11.59
C VAL A 570 -35.57 4.19 -11.01
N ALA A 571 -36.26 5.19 -10.45
CA ALA A 571 -37.63 5.01 -9.98
C ALA A 571 -38.58 4.65 -11.14
N GLU A 572 -38.47 5.32 -12.28
CA GLU A 572 -39.23 4.97 -13.48
C GLU A 572 -38.86 3.59 -14.03
N PHE A 573 -37.60 3.18 -14.00
CA PHE A 573 -37.20 1.83 -14.38
C PHE A 573 -37.87 0.77 -13.51
N ALA A 574 -37.86 0.97 -12.19
CA ALA A 574 -38.51 0.07 -11.25
C ALA A 574 -40.04 -0.01 -11.45
N LEU A 575 -40.68 1.08 -11.87
CA LEU A 575 -42.13 1.14 -12.08
C LEU A 575 -42.56 0.61 -13.46
N GLN A 576 -41.83 0.96 -14.53
CA GLN A 576 -42.17 0.60 -15.91
C GLN A 576 -41.63 -0.78 -16.32
N ALA A 577 -40.59 -1.29 -15.65
CA ALA A 577 -39.99 -2.59 -15.92
C ALA A 577 -39.61 -3.34 -14.62
N PRO A 578 -40.57 -3.57 -13.69
CA PRO A 578 -40.27 -4.14 -12.37
C PRO A 578 -39.59 -5.51 -12.44
N GLY A 579 -39.95 -6.34 -13.44
CA GLY A 579 -39.33 -7.66 -13.64
C GLY A 579 -37.84 -7.56 -13.99
N ASP A 580 -37.47 -6.65 -14.88
CA ASP A 580 -36.07 -6.44 -15.28
C ASP A 580 -35.27 -5.77 -14.15
N PHE A 581 -35.88 -4.81 -13.46
CA PHE A 581 -35.27 -4.18 -12.28
C PHE A 581 -34.98 -5.21 -11.17
N VAL A 582 -35.96 -6.04 -10.79
CA VAL A 582 -35.78 -7.11 -9.79
C VAL A 582 -34.75 -8.15 -10.26
N ARG A 583 -34.74 -8.52 -11.55
CA ARG A 583 -33.70 -9.40 -12.11
C ARG A 583 -32.31 -8.77 -11.96
N GLY A 584 -32.18 -7.47 -12.24
CA GLY A 584 -30.94 -6.71 -12.04
C GLY A 584 -30.47 -6.73 -10.58
N LEU A 585 -31.39 -6.53 -9.62
CA LEU A 585 -31.08 -6.67 -8.19
C LEU A 585 -30.65 -8.11 -7.82
N GLY A 586 -31.33 -9.13 -8.37
CA GLY A 586 -30.97 -10.54 -8.18
C GLY A 586 -29.57 -10.86 -8.70
N ASN A 587 -29.22 -10.36 -9.88
CA ASN A 587 -27.89 -10.51 -10.47
C ASN A 587 -26.81 -9.88 -9.59
N LYS A 588 -27.06 -8.68 -9.05
CA LYS A 588 -26.15 -8.06 -8.08
C LYS A 588 -26.07 -8.84 -6.77
N ALA A 589 -27.17 -9.42 -6.29
CA ALA A 589 -27.14 -10.26 -5.10
C ALA A 589 -26.24 -11.49 -5.32
N LEU A 590 -26.39 -12.18 -6.45
CA LEU A 590 -25.50 -13.27 -6.88
C LEU A 590 -24.03 -12.82 -6.96
N TYR A 591 -23.80 -11.63 -7.51
CA TYR A 591 -22.48 -10.99 -7.55
C TYR A 591 -21.89 -10.83 -6.14
N THR A 592 -22.67 -10.30 -5.19
CA THR A 592 -22.20 -10.08 -3.81
C THR A 592 -21.87 -11.37 -3.06
N VAL A 593 -22.38 -12.52 -3.50
CA VAL A 593 -22.09 -13.84 -2.93
C VAL A 593 -20.91 -14.54 -3.62
N GLY A 594 -20.47 -14.03 -4.78
CA GLY A 594 -19.31 -14.54 -5.53
C GLY A 594 -19.66 -15.32 -6.80
N PHE A 595 -20.92 -15.30 -7.26
CA PHE A 595 -21.35 -15.89 -8.52
C PHE A 595 -21.20 -14.88 -9.67
N PHE A 596 -19.96 -14.44 -9.96
CA PHE A 596 -19.70 -13.36 -10.92
C PHE A 596 -20.20 -13.70 -12.32
N GLY A 597 -19.93 -14.91 -12.82
CA GLY A 597 -20.31 -15.29 -14.19
C GLY A 597 -21.81 -15.44 -14.37
N TRP A 598 -22.52 -15.89 -13.34
CA TRP A 598 -23.99 -16.03 -13.39
C TRP A 598 -24.73 -14.71 -13.21
N SER A 599 -24.07 -13.70 -12.63
CA SER A 599 -24.67 -12.36 -12.54
C SER A 599 -24.84 -11.71 -13.92
N GLY A 600 -24.07 -12.14 -14.93
CA GLY A 600 -24.00 -11.48 -16.23
C GLY A 600 -23.38 -10.08 -16.18
N LEU A 601 -22.78 -9.68 -15.06
CA LEU A 601 -22.25 -8.34 -14.82
C LEU A 601 -20.73 -8.26 -15.01
N ASP A 602 -19.98 -9.35 -14.81
CA ASP A 602 -18.54 -9.40 -15.09
C ASP A 602 -18.33 -10.23 -16.36
N GLY A 603 -17.56 -9.69 -17.32
CA GLY A 603 -17.32 -10.25 -18.65
C GLY A 603 -16.57 -11.59 -18.69
N GLY A 604 -17.11 -12.63 -18.05
CA GLY A 604 -16.60 -14.01 -18.07
C GLY A 604 -15.87 -14.47 -16.80
N ILE A 605 -15.80 -13.66 -15.74
CA ILE A 605 -15.24 -14.13 -14.46
C ILE A 605 -16.19 -15.18 -13.87
N GLY A 606 -15.73 -16.42 -13.66
CA GLY A 606 -16.55 -17.53 -13.15
C GLY A 606 -17.01 -17.38 -11.69
N ILE A 607 -17.07 -18.49 -10.95
CA ILE A 607 -17.46 -18.49 -9.54
C ILE A 607 -16.23 -18.26 -8.65
N SER A 608 -16.33 -17.37 -7.67
CA SER A 608 -15.32 -17.24 -6.62
C SER A 608 -15.69 -18.08 -5.40
N TRP A 609 -15.17 -19.31 -5.35
CA TRP A 609 -15.40 -20.26 -4.26
C TRP A 609 -15.02 -19.72 -2.88
N LEU A 610 -14.08 -18.77 -2.78
CA LEU A 610 -13.74 -18.12 -1.52
C LEU A 610 -14.90 -17.28 -0.96
N TYR A 611 -15.59 -16.52 -1.81
CA TYR A 611 -16.73 -15.69 -1.41
C TYR A 611 -17.94 -16.55 -1.07
N VAL A 612 -18.27 -17.52 -1.94
CA VAL A 612 -19.36 -18.47 -1.71
C VAL A 612 -19.12 -19.25 -0.42
N GLY A 613 -17.92 -19.79 -0.24
CA GLY A 613 -17.53 -20.53 0.96
C GLY A 613 -17.64 -19.69 2.23
N MET A 614 -17.27 -18.40 2.18
CA MET A 614 -17.42 -17.50 3.34
C MET A 614 -18.89 -17.31 3.72
N TRP A 615 -19.79 -17.10 2.75
CA TRP A 615 -21.23 -17.00 3.01
C TRP A 615 -21.83 -18.30 3.55
N VAL A 616 -21.47 -19.45 2.98
CA VAL A 616 -21.93 -20.76 3.44
C VAL A 616 -21.49 -21.02 4.89
N LEU A 617 -20.20 -20.78 5.19
CA LEU A 617 -19.68 -20.95 6.55
C LEU A 617 -20.29 -19.94 7.52
N ALA A 618 -20.49 -18.69 7.12
CA ALA A 618 -21.15 -17.69 7.95
C ALA A 618 -22.61 -18.05 8.25
N GLY A 619 -23.35 -18.54 7.25
CA GLY A 619 -24.72 -19.04 7.40
C GLY A 619 -24.79 -20.25 8.35
N ALA A 620 -23.89 -21.23 8.19
CA ALA A 620 -23.78 -22.36 9.10
C ALA A 620 -23.47 -21.92 10.54
N GLY A 621 -22.60 -20.92 10.70
CA GLY A 621 -22.29 -20.31 11.99
C GLY A 621 -23.49 -19.62 12.63
N ALA A 622 -24.27 -18.85 11.83
CA ALA A 622 -25.50 -18.22 12.26
C ALA A 622 -26.55 -19.24 12.71
N ILE A 623 -26.75 -20.34 11.96
CA ILE A 623 -27.64 -21.44 12.34
C ILE A 623 -27.19 -22.07 13.67
N ARG A 624 -25.89 -22.32 13.83
CA ARG A 624 -25.33 -22.85 15.09
C ARG A 624 -25.60 -21.91 16.28
N ILE A 625 -25.53 -20.60 16.09
CA ILE A 625 -25.85 -19.61 17.14
C ILE A 625 -27.32 -19.69 17.52
N LEU A 626 -28.23 -19.78 16.53
CA LEU A 626 -29.66 -19.92 16.79
C LEU A 626 -30.01 -21.23 17.49
N ALA A 627 -29.30 -22.32 17.17
CA ALA A 627 -29.47 -23.61 17.83
C ALA A 627 -28.88 -23.66 19.25
N ALA A 628 -27.87 -22.83 19.54
CA ALA A 628 -27.21 -22.77 20.85
C ALA A 628 -27.98 -21.84 21.82
N SER A 629 -28.81 -22.42 22.69
CA SER A 629 -29.49 -21.68 23.75
C SER A 629 -28.76 -21.78 25.09
N PRO A 630 -28.45 -20.66 25.79
CA PRO A 630 -28.49 -19.25 25.35
C PRO A 630 -27.17 -18.75 24.73
N ALA A 631 -27.25 -17.90 23.71
CA ALA A 631 -26.08 -17.23 23.14
C ALA A 631 -25.43 -16.29 24.19
N PRO A 632 -24.10 -16.36 24.41
CA PRO A 632 -23.44 -15.68 25.51
C PRO A 632 -23.53 -14.14 25.47
N LEU A 633 -23.76 -13.54 24.30
CA LEU A 633 -23.84 -12.08 24.10
C LEU A 633 -25.24 -11.56 23.76
N GLY A 634 -26.28 -12.40 23.77
CA GLY A 634 -27.64 -11.99 23.39
C GLY A 634 -27.67 -11.34 21.99
N PRO A 635 -28.43 -10.24 21.78
CA PRO A 635 -28.55 -9.57 20.47
C PRO A 635 -27.23 -9.04 19.89
N ALA A 636 -26.23 -8.74 20.73
CA ALA A 636 -24.97 -8.13 20.29
C ALA A 636 -24.15 -9.04 19.36
N VAL A 637 -24.38 -10.36 19.42
CA VAL A 637 -23.73 -11.31 18.52
C VAL A 637 -24.09 -11.07 17.05
N TRP A 638 -25.19 -10.36 16.77
CA TRP A 638 -25.69 -10.07 15.43
C TRP A 638 -25.24 -8.71 14.88
N LEU A 639 -24.50 -7.90 15.65
CA LEU A 639 -24.01 -6.59 15.19
C LEU A 639 -23.14 -6.67 13.93
N PRO A 640 -22.16 -7.61 13.83
CA PRO A 640 -21.39 -7.76 12.60
C PRO A 640 -22.24 -8.18 11.40
N ALA A 641 -23.17 -9.14 11.59
CA ALA A 641 -24.08 -9.58 10.55
C ALA A 641 -24.98 -8.43 10.05
N ALA A 642 -25.51 -7.61 10.95
CA ALA A 642 -26.30 -6.44 10.56
C ALA A 642 -25.48 -5.47 9.69
N GLY A 643 -24.23 -5.18 10.07
CA GLY A 643 -23.33 -4.39 9.24
C GLY A 643 -23.03 -5.02 7.87
N ALA A 644 -22.78 -6.33 7.84
CA ALA A 644 -22.51 -7.07 6.61
C ALA A 644 -23.71 -7.06 5.66
N LEU A 645 -24.91 -7.35 6.19
CA LEU A 645 -26.16 -7.40 5.43
C LEU A 645 -26.59 -6.02 4.95
N SER A 646 -26.43 -4.97 5.77
CA SER A 646 -26.70 -3.59 5.33
C SER A 646 -25.73 -3.13 4.24
N HIS A 647 -24.44 -3.49 4.32
CA HIS A 647 -23.50 -3.18 3.25
C HIS A 647 -23.80 -3.99 1.98
N ALA A 648 -24.14 -5.28 2.11
CA ALA A 648 -24.57 -6.10 0.98
C ALA A 648 -25.83 -5.51 0.31
N ALA A 649 -26.83 -5.10 1.08
CA ALA A 649 -28.02 -4.43 0.58
C ALA A 649 -27.68 -3.11 -0.14
N ALA A 650 -26.76 -2.30 0.41
CA ALA A 650 -26.31 -1.08 -0.24
C ALA A 650 -25.62 -1.37 -1.59
N VAL A 651 -24.82 -2.44 -1.69
CA VAL A 651 -24.22 -2.87 -2.96
C VAL A 651 -25.29 -3.32 -3.96
N VAL A 652 -26.23 -4.15 -3.53
CA VAL A 652 -27.32 -4.63 -4.39
C VAL A 652 -28.18 -3.47 -4.90
N LEU A 653 -28.54 -2.52 -4.03
CA LEU A 653 -29.43 -1.43 -4.38
C LEU A 653 -28.74 -0.32 -5.17
N VAL A 654 -27.52 0.06 -4.80
CA VAL A 654 -26.92 1.32 -5.27
C VAL A 654 -25.76 1.10 -6.23
N PHE A 655 -24.85 0.15 -5.97
CA PHE A 655 -23.54 0.22 -6.60
C PHE A 655 -23.50 -0.40 -8.02
N PRO A 656 -22.67 0.18 -8.92
CA PRO A 656 -22.38 -0.40 -10.22
C PRO A 656 -21.38 -1.56 -10.09
N HIS A 657 -21.49 -2.49 -11.03
CA HIS A 657 -20.69 -3.72 -11.08
C HIS A 657 -19.31 -3.53 -11.71
N GLY A 658 -19.07 -2.42 -12.42
CA GLY A 658 -17.80 -2.14 -13.14
C GLY A 658 -16.56 -1.97 -12.26
N TYR A 659 -16.67 -2.17 -10.95
CA TYR A 659 -15.59 -1.98 -9.99
C TYR A 659 -14.99 -3.29 -9.46
N THR A 660 -15.29 -4.42 -10.11
CA THR A 660 -14.86 -5.76 -9.67
C THR A 660 -15.27 -6.04 -8.21
N ASP A 661 -14.61 -6.96 -7.51
CA ASP A 661 -14.97 -7.36 -6.15
C ASP A 661 -14.67 -6.32 -5.06
N ARG A 662 -14.01 -5.20 -5.37
CA ARG A 662 -13.55 -4.24 -4.36
C ARG A 662 -14.70 -3.66 -3.51
N LEU A 663 -15.88 -3.45 -4.11
CA LEU A 663 -17.04 -2.88 -3.42
C LEU A 663 -17.69 -3.85 -2.42
N ILE A 664 -17.56 -5.15 -2.65
CA ILE A 664 -18.12 -6.19 -1.78
C ILE A 664 -17.13 -6.59 -0.67
N VAL A 665 -15.82 -6.48 -0.90
CA VAL A 665 -14.78 -6.87 0.09
C VAL A 665 -15.05 -6.35 1.53
N PRO A 666 -15.46 -5.09 1.77
CA PRO A 666 -15.70 -4.57 3.12
C PRO A 666 -16.74 -5.34 3.96
N LEU A 667 -17.67 -6.09 3.36
CA LEU A 667 -18.67 -6.88 4.11
C LEU A 667 -18.07 -8.15 4.73
N TYR A 668 -17.08 -8.76 4.07
CA TYR A 668 -16.60 -10.09 4.43
C TYR A 668 -15.85 -10.17 5.76
N PRO A 669 -15.06 -9.17 6.19
CA PRO A 669 -14.50 -9.16 7.54
C PRO A 669 -15.54 -9.29 8.66
N LEU A 670 -16.76 -8.78 8.43
CA LEU A 670 -17.86 -8.88 9.38
C LEU A 670 -18.53 -10.26 9.39
N LEU A 671 -18.31 -11.08 8.34
CA LEU A 671 -18.78 -12.48 8.26
C LEU A 671 -17.81 -13.47 8.93
N ILE A 672 -16.52 -13.10 9.04
CA ILE A 672 -15.47 -13.93 9.65
C ILE A 672 -15.86 -14.50 11.04
N PRO A 673 -16.49 -13.76 11.97
CA PRO A 673 -16.87 -14.31 13.26
C PRO A 673 -17.77 -15.53 13.18
N TYR A 674 -18.76 -15.49 12.29
CA TYR A 674 -19.71 -16.59 12.10
C TYR A 674 -19.06 -17.77 11.39
N ALA A 675 -18.28 -17.50 10.33
CA ALA A 675 -17.54 -18.55 9.63
C ALA A 675 -16.54 -19.27 10.57
N ALA A 676 -15.83 -18.52 11.41
CA ALA A 676 -14.92 -19.10 12.39
C ALA A 676 -15.65 -19.94 13.45
N PHE A 677 -16.84 -19.51 13.88
CA PHE A 677 -17.67 -20.29 14.80
C PHE A 677 -18.22 -21.58 14.16
N ALA A 678 -18.51 -21.57 12.86
CA ALA A 678 -18.91 -22.77 12.13
C ALA A 678 -17.78 -23.82 12.03
N VAL A 679 -16.55 -23.36 11.81
CA VAL A 679 -15.38 -24.23 11.62
C VAL A 679 -14.82 -24.77 12.94
N GLU A 680 -15.02 -24.06 14.06
CA GLU A 680 -14.48 -24.40 15.38
C GLU A 680 -14.67 -25.86 15.85
N PRO A 681 -15.85 -26.51 15.72
CA PRO A 681 -16.06 -27.85 16.24
C PRO A 681 -15.52 -28.93 15.29
N VAL A 682 -15.42 -28.61 13.99
CA VAL A 682 -14.91 -29.53 12.96
C VAL A 682 -13.39 -29.51 12.94
N LEU A 683 -12.75 -28.39 13.31
CA LEU A 683 -11.30 -28.24 13.24
C LEU A 683 -10.53 -29.33 14.02
N PRO A 684 -10.87 -29.72 15.26
CA PRO A 684 -10.18 -30.82 15.93
C PRO A 684 -10.35 -32.15 15.21
N ALA A 685 -11.55 -32.46 14.71
CA ALA A 685 -11.81 -33.68 13.95
C ALA A 685 -11.06 -33.69 12.62
N PHE A 686 -11.01 -32.55 11.92
CA PHE A 686 -10.22 -32.37 10.71
C PHE A 686 -8.71 -32.49 11.00
N LEU A 687 -8.21 -31.86 12.07
CA LEU A 687 -6.82 -31.97 12.48
C LEU A 687 -6.47 -33.39 12.94
N LEU A 688 -7.40 -34.12 13.56
CA LEU A 688 -7.26 -35.51 13.97
C LEU A 688 -7.35 -36.45 12.75
N ALA A 689 -8.26 -36.22 11.81
CA ALA A 689 -8.42 -36.97 10.58
C ALA A 689 -7.23 -36.74 9.67
N ALA A 690 -6.80 -35.50 9.49
CA ALA A 690 -5.49 -35.17 8.94
C ALA A 690 -4.44 -35.94 9.73
N ALA A 691 -4.38 -35.83 11.07
CA ALA A 691 -3.45 -36.56 11.94
C ALA A 691 -3.56 -38.10 11.93
N ARG A 692 -4.59 -38.68 11.32
CA ARG A 692 -4.78 -40.14 11.13
C ARG A 692 -4.46 -40.58 9.71
N LEU A 693 -4.84 -39.78 8.70
CA LEU A 693 -4.25 -39.82 7.35
C LEU A 693 -2.72 -39.61 7.42
N ARG A 694 -2.26 -39.04 8.55
CA ARG A 694 -0.88 -38.91 8.99
C ARG A 694 -0.25 -40.17 9.63
N GLY A 695 -0.56 -41.35 9.10
CA GLY A 695 0.50 -42.37 8.99
C GLY A 695 1.75 -41.78 8.31
N VAL A 696 1.55 -40.83 7.38
CA VAL A 696 2.61 -40.17 6.61
C VAL A 696 3.52 -39.23 7.43
N PRO A 697 3.07 -38.38 8.37
CA PRO A 697 3.93 -37.61 9.28
C PRO A 697 4.28 -38.24 10.61
N GLN A 698 3.68 -39.35 11.05
CA GLN A 698 4.33 -40.17 12.07
C GLN A 698 5.47 -40.98 11.43
N LEU A 699 5.30 -41.48 10.20
CA LEU A 699 6.41 -41.97 9.38
C LEU A 699 7.38 -40.86 9.00
N ALA A 700 6.95 -39.64 8.66
CA ALA A 700 7.85 -38.54 8.33
C ALA A 700 8.45 -37.90 9.58
N ALA A 701 7.80 -37.87 10.75
CA ALA A 701 8.42 -37.40 11.99
C ALA A 701 9.34 -38.45 12.61
N ALA A 702 9.03 -39.75 12.46
CA ALA A 702 9.94 -40.85 12.84
C ALA A 702 11.10 -40.96 11.85
N TRP A 703 10.86 -40.82 10.55
CA TRP A 703 11.90 -40.72 9.51
C TRP A 703 12.70 -39.42 9.67
N ILE A 704 12.08 -38.28 9.98
CA ILE A 704 12.77 -37.03 10.31
C ILE A 704 13.55 -37.19 11.60
N ARG A 705 13.03 -37.79 12.68
CA ARG A 705 13.82 -38.03 13.91
C ARG A 705 14.95 -39.03 13.73
N ARG A 706 14.75 -40.06 12.91
CA ARG A 706 15.68 -41.18 12.75
C ARG A 706 16.69 -40.96 11.62
N HIS A 707 16.37 -40.11 10.64
CA HIS A 707 17.18 -39.84 9.45
C HIS A 707 17.50 -38.33 9.33
N ILE A 708 16.53 -37.41 9.44
CA ILE A 708 16.81 -35.97 9.26
C ILE A 708 17.43 -35.28 10.48
N ILE A 709 17.02 -35.53 11.72
CA ILE A 709 17.54 -34.83 12.92
C ILE A 709 19.02 -35.17 13.18
N PRO A 710 19.49 -36.43 13.03
CA PRO A 710 20.92 -36.74 13.09
C PRO A 710 21.73 -36.07 11.97
N ILE A 711 21.11 -35.83 10.80
CA ILE A 711 21.69 -35.10 9.66
C ILE A 711 21.61 -33.58 9.87
N ALA A 712 20.52 -33.06 10.44
CA ALA A 712 20.21 -31.64 10.59
C ALA A 712 20.94 -30.99 11.77
N ARG A 713 21.26 -31.77 12.82
CA ARG A 713 21.97 -31.30 14.01
C ARG A 713 23.40 -30.85 13.72
N PRO A 714 24.21 -31.52 12.87
CA PRO A 714 25.46 -30.98 12.35
C PRO A 714 25.25 -29.86 11.32
N ILE A 715 24.21 -29.94 10.47
CA ILE A 715 23.87 -28.91 9.47
C ILE A 715 23.57 -27.55 10.09
N LEU A 716 22.79 -27.49 11.17
CA LEU A 716 22.46 -26.25 11.89
C LEU A 716 23.64 -25.66 12.67
N ARG A 717 24.70 -26.45 12.91
CA ARG A 717 25.93 -26.01 13.57
C ARG A 717 26.96 -25.43 12.57
N GLU A 718 26.91 -25.83 11.31
CA GLU A 718 27.86 -25.37 10.29
C GLU A 718 27.31 -24.22 9.44
N ARG A 719 28.04 -23.10 9.41
CA ARG A 719 27.68 -21.85 8.68
C ARG A 719 27.34 -22.04 7.19
N ARG A 720 27.75 -23.15 6.57
CA ARG A 720 27.58 -23.46 5.14
C ARG A 720 26.13 -23.75 4.75
N HIS A 721 25.31 -24.22 5.68
CA HIS A 721 23.92 -24.60 5.41
C HIS A 721 22.94 -23.42 5.49
N TRP A 722 23.31 -22.34 6.19
CA TRP A 722 22.61 -21.06 6.14
C TRP A 722 22.67 -20.45 4.73
N THR A 723 23.78 -20.67 4.02
CA THR A 723 23.96 -20.23 2.63
C THR A 723 23.03 -20.99 1.68
N TYR A 724 22.82 -22.29 1.88
CA TYR A 724 21.85 -23.09 1.11
C TYR A 724 20.39 -22.74 1.41
N LEU A 725 20.05 -22.46 2.67
CA LEU A 725 18.71 -21.98 3.06
C LEU A 725 18.42 -20.57 2.51
N ALA A 726 19.42 -19.69 2.50
CA ALA A 726 19.34 -18.40 1.82
C ALA A 726 19.16 -18.56 0.31
N TYR A 727 19.84 -19.53 -0.31
CA TYR A 727 19.66 -19.89 -1.72
C TYR A 727 18.25 -20.42 -2.02
N THR A 728 17.70 -21.32 -1.20
CA THR A 728 16.31 -21.81 -1.37
C THR A 728 15.28 -20.70 -1.15
N GLY A 729 15.52 -19.81 -0.17
CA GLY A 729 14.71 -18.61 0.03
C GLY A 729 14.72 -17.67 -1.19
N ALA A 730 15.91 -17.47 -1.79
CA ALA A 730 16.06 -16.68 -3.02
C ALA A 730 15.37 -17.33 -4.24
N VAL A 731 15.39 -18.67 -4.34
CA VAL A 731 14.70 -19.42 -5.41
C VAL A 731 13.17 -19.36 -5.26
N ILE A 732 12.62 -19.39 -4.04
CA ILE A 732 11.17 -19.24 -3.82
C ILE A 732 10.72 -17.79 -4.11
N GLN A 733 11.59 -16.80 -3.87
CA GLN A 733 11.35 -15.40 -4.19
C GLN A 733 11.36 -15.09 -5.70
N TRP A 734 12.02 -15.93 -6.53
CA TRP A 734 12.08 -15.85 -8.00
C TRP A 734 10.69 -15.72 -8.65
N GLN A 735 9.65 -16.38 -8.09
CA GLN A 735 8.31 -16.41 -8.67
C GLN A 735 7.56 -15.07 -8.69
N GLN A 736 8.08 -14.02 -8.03
CA GLN A 736 7.39 -12.72 -7.94
C GLN A 736 8.14 -11.54 -8.59
N GLY A 737 9.16 -11.81 -9.40
CA GLY A 737 9.79 -10.84 -10.32
C GLY A 737 10.73 -9.82 -9.68
N LEU A 738 12.04 -9.90 -9.98
CA LEU A 738 12.97 -8.76 -10.22
C LEU A 738 14.43 -9.18 -10.55
N GLU A 739 15.00 -8.42 -11.50
CA GLU A 739 16.37 -8.07 -11.94
C GLU A 739 17.56 -9.07 -12.13
N LEU A 740 18.27 -8.81 -13.25
CA LEU A 740 19.43 -9.49 -13.87
C LEU A 740 20.58 -9.86 -12.92
N LEU A 741 20.78 -9.08 -11.85
CA LEU A 741 21.83 -9.36 -10.86
C LEU A 741 21.58 -10.69 -10.12
N THR A 742 20.33 -11.04 -9.86
CA THR A 742 19.94 -12.30 -9.21
C THR A 742 20.13 -13.49 -10.14
N ALA A 743 19.85 -13.31 -11.44
CA ALA A 743 20.11 -14.29 -12.50
C ALA A 743 21.61 -14.55 -12.72
N LEU A 744 22.46 -13.56 -12.45
CA LEU A 744 23.93 -13.70 -12.51
C LEU A 744 24.53 -14.27 -11.21
N LEU A 745 23.94 -13.97 -10.05
CA LEU A 745 24.41 -14.44 -8.75
C LEU A 745 24.09 -15.91 -8.48
N LEU A 746 22.97 -16.44 -8.99
CA LEU A 746 22.61 -17.86 -8.83
C LEU A 746 23.66 -18.83 -9.44
N PRO A 747 24.11 -18.64 -10.69
CA PRO A 747 25.18 -19.44 -11.29
C PRO A 747 26.53 -19.23 -10.61
N ALA A 748 26.88 -17.99 -10.21
CA ALA A 748 28.12 -17.70 -9.49
C ALA A 748 28.16 -18.39 -8.12
N THR A 749 27.02 -18.46 -7.43
CA THR A 749 26.85 -19.18 -6.16
C THR A 749 26.93 -20.69 -6.37
N ALA A 750 26.35 -21.21 -7.46
CA ALA A 750 26.50 -22.61 -7.86
C ALA A 750 27.96 -22.97 -8.22
N LEU A 751 28.69 -22.08 -8.90
CA LEU A 751 30.11 -22.24 -9.22
C LEU A 751 30.99 -22.18 -7.96
N ALA A 752 30.68 -21.29 -7.02
CA ALA A 752 31.36 -21.21 -5.72
C ALA A 752 31.12 -22.47 -4.88
N VAL A 753 29.90 -23.02 -4.91
CA VAL A 753 29.56 -24.33 -4.32
C VAL A 753 30.36 -25.44 -5.00
N ALA A 754 30.44 -25.47 -6.33
CA ALA A 754 31.20 -26.47 -7.09
C ALA A 754 32.72 -26.41 -6.83
N ARG A 755 33.27 -25.21 -6.58
CA ARG A 755 34.70 -25.00 -6.28
C ARG A 755 35.10 -25.50 -4.88
N VAL A 756 34.16 -25.55 -3.95
CA VAL A 756 34.38 -26.01 -2.57
C VAL A 756 34.23 -27.53 -2.43
N THR A 757 33.53 -28.19 -3.37
CA THR A 757 33.37 -29.64 -3.43
C THR A 757 34.48 -30.30 -4.27
N ARG A 758 35.40 -31.02 -3.63
CA ARG A 758 36.65 -31.58 -4.22
C ARG A 758 36.47 -32.78 -5.20
N HIS A 759 35.72 -32.66 -6.31
CA HIS A 759 35.80 -33.63 -7.43
C HIS A 759 35.50 -32.99 -8.81
N ASP A 760 36.21 -33.45 -9.85
CA ASP A 760 37.11 -32.52 -10.54
C ASP A 760 36.87 -32.17 -12.02
N LEU A 761 35.94 -32.77 -12.77
CA LEU A 761 35.81 -32.40 -14.19
C LEU A 761 34.39 -32.45 -14.74
N LEU A 762 33.67 -33.56 -14.53
CA LEU A 762 32.31 -33.74 -15.03
C LEU A 762 31.32 -32.70 -14.48
N HIS A 763 31.45 -32.33 -13.20
CA HIS A 763 30.61 -31.28 -12.61
C HIS A 763 30.95 -29.88 -13.15
N ARG A 764 32.23 -29.62 -13.44
CA ARG A 764 32.67 -28.35 -14.02
C ARG A 764 32.21 -28.22 -15.47
N LEU A 765 32.24 -29.31 -16.23
CA LEU A 765 31.76 -29.36 -17.61
C LEU A 765 30.24 -29.27 -17.69
N ALA A 766 29.49 -29.96 -16.82
CA ALA A 766 28.03 -29.85 -16.78
C ALA A 766 27.56 -28.47 -16.33
N ALA A 767 28.17 -27.90 -15.28
CA ALA A 767 27.89 -26.53 -14.85
C ALA A 767 28.28 -25.51 -15.93
N GLY A 768 29.42 -25.72 -16.60
CA GLY A 768 29.87 -24.91 -17.72
C GLY A 768 28.92 -24.99 -18.92
N ALA A 769 28.42 -26.17 -19.27
CA ALA A 769 27.48 -26.34 -20.38
C ALA A 769 26.11 -25.68 -20.11
N VAL A 770 25.59 -25.81 -18.89
CA VAL A 770 24.36 -25.13 -18.47
C VAL A 770 24.55 -23.61 -18.44
N TRP A 771 25.72 -23.15 -17.98
CA TRP A 771 26.08 -21.74 -17.97
C TRP A 771 26.19 -21.15 -19.38
N THR A 772 26.89 -21.84 -20.29
CA THR A 772 27.02 -21.43 -21.69
C THR A 772 25.68 -21.45 -22.41
N ALA A 773 24.83 -22.46 -22.21
CA ALA A 773 23.50 -22.52 -22.82
C ALA A 773 22.59 -21.38 -22.34
N ALA A 774 22.62 -21.05 -21.04
CA ALA A 774 21.86 -19.93 -20.50
C ALA A 774 22.36 -18.58 -21.03
N LEU A 775 23.68 -18.37 -21.08
CA LEU A 775 24.29 -17.15 -21.60
C LEU A 775 24.07 -16.98 -23.11
N THR A 776 24.22 -18.03 -23.90
CA THR A 776 23.99 -17.98 -25.36
C THR A 776 22.52 -17.66 -25.66
N ARG A 777 21.58 -18.20 -24.90
CA ARG A 777 20.15 -17.92 -25.10
C ARG A 777 19.75 -16.50 -24.67
N VAL A 778 20.34 -15.99 -23.58
CA VAL A 778 20.19 -14.59 -23.16
C VAL A 778 20.83 -13.64 -24.19
N ALA A 779 22.00 -13.99 -24.72
CA ALA A 779 22.70 -13.19 -25.73
C ALA A 779 21.97 -13.18 -27.09
N MET A 780 21.38 -14.30 -27.51
CA MET A 780 20.60 -14.40 -28.75
C MET A 780 19.26 -13.65 -28.70
N ALA A 781 18.67 -13.47 -27.52
CA ALA A 781 17.33 -12.91 -27.37
C ALA A 781 17.29 -11.37 -27.19
N GLY A 782 18.43 -10.71 -26.99
CA GLY A 782 18.49 -9.26 -26.77
C GLY A 782 17.68 -8.77 -25.54
N SER A 783 17.48 -7.46 -25.42
CA SER A 783 16.92 -6.81 -24.21
C SER A 783 15.42 -7.02 -23.97
N GLN A 784 14.77 -7.99 -24.62
CA GLN A 784 13.34 -8.33 -24.42
C GLN A 784 13.15 -9.67 -23.66
N SER A 785 14.20 -10.18 -23.02
CA SER A 785 14.28 -11.55 -22.49
C SER A 785 13.58 -11.84 -21.14
N ALA A 786 12.51 -11.13 -20.76
CA ALA A 786 11.72 -11.54 -19.59
C ALA A 786 10.76 -12.70 -19.94
N GLU A 787 10.17 -12.68 -21.14
CA GLU A 787 9.09 -13.61 -21.50
C GLU A 787 9.57 -15.03 -21.87
N ALA A 788 10.76 -15.17 -22.47
CA ALA A 788 11.29 -16.47 -22.90
C ALA A 788 11.71 -17.40 -21.74
N LEU A 789 11.94 -16.86 -20.53
CA LEU A 789 12.28 -17.64 -19.32
C LEU A 789 11.04 -18.11 -18.54
N HIS A 790 9.86 -17.65 -18.93
CA HIS A 790 8.57 -18.10 -18.42
C HIS A 790 7.98 -19.27 -19.24
N ASP A 791 8.67 -19.71 -20.30
CA ASP A 791 8.25 -20.85 -21.10
C ASP A 791 8.32 -22.15 -20.26
N PRO A 792 7.18 -22.76 -19.92
CA PRO A 792 7.16 -23.98 -19.12
C PRO A 792 7.83 -25.17 -19.82
N LEU A 793 7.92 -25.17 -21.16
CA LEU A 793 8.64 -26.20 -21.93
C LEU A 793 10.14 -26.18 -21.67
N PHE A 794 10.73 -25.00 -21.49
CA PHE A 794 12.14 -24.88 -21.15
C PHE A 794 12.45 -25.55 -19.80
N TRP A 795 11.65 -25.27 -18.78
CA TRP A 795 11.82 -25.87 -17.46
C TRP A 795 11.45 -27.35 -17.43
N GLY A 796 10.50 -27.79 -18.26
CA GLY A 796 10.21 -29.21 -18.49
C GLY A 796 11.42 -29.97 -19.05
N LEU A 797 12.11 -29.41 -20.04
CA LEU A 797 13.30 -30.02 -20.65
C LEU A 797 14.51 -30.03 -19.70
N VAL A 798 14.75 -28.95 -18.98
CA VAL A 798 15.81 -28.88 -17.95
C VAL A 798 15.54 -29.90 -16.84
N ALA A 799 14.28 -30.05 -16.43
CA ALA A 799 13.90 -31.03 -15.44
C ALA A 799 14.06 -32.48 -15.93
N ALA A 800 13.67 -32.77 -17.17
CA ALA A 800 13.83 -34.08 -17.78
C ALA A 800 15.31 -34.47 -17.92
N ALA A 801 16.18 -33.55 -18.33
CA ALA A 801 17.61 -33.76 -18.40
C ALA A 801 18.24 -34.05 -17.03
N ALA A 802 17.83 -33.31 -15.99
CA ALA A 802 18.29 -33.52 -14.62
C ALA A 802 17.85 -34.88 -14.04
N VAL A 803 16.62 -35.31 -14.36
CA VAL A 803 16.10 -36.64 -13.96
C VAL A 803 16.85 -37.76 -14.68
N ALA A 804 17.08 -37.64 -15.98
CA ALA A 804 17.84 -38.62 -16.76
C ALA A 804 19.28 -38.77 -16.24
N LEU A 805 19.94 -37.65 -15.91
CA LEU A 805 21.29 -37.65 -15.37
C LEU A 805 21.37 -38.26 -13.96
N SER A 806 20.36 -38.01 -13.11
CA SER A 806 20.30 -38.60 -11.76
C SER A 806 19.99 -40.10 -11.81
N ALA A 807 19.11 -40.53 -12.72
CA ALA A 807 18.83 -41.94 -12.97
C ALA A 807 20.07 -42.69 -13.48
N ALA A 808 20.83 -42.09 -14.40
CA ALA A 808 22.04 -42.69 -14.96
C ALA A 808 23.21 -42.78 -13.95
N THR A 809 23.26 -41.89 -12.96
CA THR A 809 24.38 -41.82 -11.99
C THR A 809 24.07 -42.47 -10.64
N GLY A 810 22.81 -42.88 -10.38
CA GLY A 810 22.40 -43.57 -9.16
C GLY A 810 22.54 -42.77 -7.87
N ARG A 811 22.78 -41.45 -7.95
CA ARG A 811 22.92 -40.55 -6.79
C ARG A 811 21.98 -39.36 -6.92
N TRP A 812 21.42 -38.92 -5.79
CA TRP A 812 20.50 -37.78 -5.59
C TRP A 812 18.99 -37.99 -5.90
N PRO A 813 18.34 -39.02 -5.33
CA PRO A 813 16.92 -39.31 -5.57
C PRO A 813 15.99 -38.16 -5.13
N VAL A 814 16.37 -37.36 -4.14
CA VAL A 814 15.57 -36.22 -3.65
C VAL A 814 15.59 -35.05 -4.64
N VAL A 815 16.71 -34.83 -5.34
CA VAL A 815 16.81 -33.79 -6.38
C VAL A 815 16.05 -34.22 -7.62
N ALA A 816 16.16 -35.49 -8.03
CA ALA A 816 15.34 -36.04 -9.11
C ALA A 816 13.84 -35.94 -8.81
N MET A 817 13.42 -36.23 -7.58
CA MET A 817 12.00 -36.19 -7.18
C MET A 817 11.47 -34.75 -7.10
N ALA A 818 12.24 -33.80 -6.56
CA ALA A 818 11.86 -32.39 -6.52
C ALA A 818 11.82 -31.78 -7.94
N THR A 819 12.77 -32.16 -8.78
CA THR A 819 12.88 -31.65 -10.16
C THR A 819 11.80 -32.26 -11.05
N ALA A 820 11.45 -33.53 -10.86
CA ALA A 820 10.32 -34.20 -11.53
C ALA A 820 8.97 -33.62 -11.10
N ALA A 821 8.79 -33.27 -9.82
CA ALA A 821 7.57 -32.63 -9.33
C ALA A 821 7.37 -31.23 -9.93
N VAL A 822 8.44 -30.44 -10.03
CA VAL A 822 8.42 -29.12 -10.68
C VAL A 822 8.21 -29.25 -12.19
N GLY A 823 8.93 -30.15 -12.86
CA GLY A 823 8.76 -30.43 -14.29
C GLY A 823 7.35 -30.93 -14.64
N GLY A 824 6.77 -31.80 -13.80
CA GLY A 824 5.39 -32.27 -13.93
C GLY A 824 4.38 -31.12 -13.79
N ALA A 825 4.51 -30.30 -12.75
CA ALA A 825 3.63 -29.14 -12.55
C ALA A 825 3.71 -28.13 -13.71
N CYS A 826 4.92 -27.86 -14.22
CA CYS A 826 5.11 -26.96 -15.37
C CYS A 826 4.55 -27.54 -16.67
N THR A 827 4.74 -28.84 -16.92
CA THR A 827 4.21 -29.51 -18.13
C THR A 827 2.68 -29.59 -18.10
N THR A 828 2.09 -29.91 -16.94
CA THR A 828 0.63 -29.89 -16.75
C THR A 828 0.07 -28.48 -16.96
N THR A 829 0.76 -27.45 -16.48
CA THR A 829 0.35 -26.05 -16.70
C THR A 829 0.43 -25.67 -18.19
N ALA A 830 1.47 -26.09 -18.91
CA ALA A 830 1.61 -25.86 -20.35
C ALA A 830 0.51 -26.54 -21.17
N LEU A 831 0.20 -27.79 -20.85
CA LEU A 831 -0.85 -28.56 -21.52
C LEU A 831 -2.25 -28.01 -21.23
N LEU A 832 -2.48 -27.53 -20.01
CA LEU A 832 -3.72 -26.83 -19.66
C LEU A 832 -3.84 -25.51 -20.42
N LEU A 833 -2.76 -24.74 -20.56
CA LEU A 833 -2.75 -23.48 -21.32
C LEU A 833 -2.99 -23.69 -22.82
N LEU A 834 -2.46 -24.78 -23.42
CA LEU A 834 -2.75 -25.15 -24.82
C LEU A 834 -4.22 -25.57 -25.05
N GLY A 835 -4.94 -25.98 -23.99
CA GLY A 835 -6.37 -26.27 -24.03
C GLY A 835 -7.28 -25.04 -23.90
N PHE A 836 -6.74 -23.87 -23.53
CA PHE A 836 -7.46 -22.60 -23.45
C PHE A 836 -7.14 -21.73 -24.67
N GLY A 837 -7.64 -22.13 -25.84
CA GLY A 837 -7.61 -21.29 -27.03
C GLY A 837 -8.52 -20.08 -26.84
N GLY A 838 -7.94 -18.90 -26.58
CA GLY A 838 -8.71 -17.65 -26.56
C GLY A 838 -8.18 -16.51 -25.69
N VAL A 839 -6.88 -16.44 -25.39
CA VAL A 839 -6.30 -15.25 -24.72
C VAL A 839 -5.32 -14.59 -25.67
N ASP A 840 -5.84 -13.72 -26.52
CA ASP A 840 -5.03 -12.67 -27.13
C ASP A 840 -4.65 -11.67 -26.03
N ALA A 841 -3.35 -11.48 -25.83
CA ALA A 841 -2.80 -10.51 -24.89
C ALA A 841 -2.83 -9.12 -25.52
N SER A 842 -3.77 -8.28 -25.06
CA SER A 842 -3.75 -6.82 -25.20
C SER A 842 -3.53 -6.15 -23.86
#